data_AF-A0A849FLN1-F1
#
_entry.id   AF-A0A849FLN1-F1
#
_cell.length_a   1.000
_cell.length_b   1.000
_cell.length_c   1.000
_cell.angle_alpha   90.00
_cell.angle_beta   90.00
_cell.angle_gamma   90.00
#
_symmetry.space_group_name_H-M   'P 1'
#
loop_
_entity.id
_entity.type
_entity.pdbx_description
1 polymer ?
#
loop_
_entity_poly.entity_id
_entity_poly.type
_entity_poly.pdbx_seq_one_letter_code
_entity_poly.pdbx_strand_id
1 'polypeptide(L)'
;EGIAVGLSTKVLPHNFKELIDASIKHLKGQRFKLFPDFPTAGIIDVSNYNDGLRGGKIRVRAKISQKDRNTLVISEIPYGTNTSSLIDSILKANDKGKIKIKKIEDNTAAEVEILVHLPGGISPDKTIDALYAFTSCESSISPLGCIIEDNKPLFIGVSEMLRQSTDLTVELLKAELEIQLSELEEQWHFASLERIFIENRIYRDIEEEETWEGVISAIDKGLKPFTKHLKRAVTDADIVRLTEIRIKRISKFDIDKAQQHLDNLEEKIAEVKHHLAHLIEFAIAYFKNLKSKYGKGRERKSEIRIFDDIEATKVVIRNTKLYVNREEGFVGTSLRRDEYVTDCSDIDDIIVFTKEGKAMITKVDAKTFVGKNIIHVAVFKKKDKRTTYNMIYKDGRGGPTYIKRFNITSVTRDKLYTLTTGKPQSLVYYFTANPNGEAEVVTINLRQVGSIKKLKWDIDFADVLIKGRASKGNIVTKYSVKRIELKEKGVSTLKPRKIWFDDVVRRLNVDGRGELLGEFRGDDLLMVVNQKGVAKTFLPTMTSRFDDDMIVLEKWNPNKPLSAIYWDGAKERFYVKRFLIEQGNREDLFISEHAKSYLELVSTDWRPIVELEFPKPRGKDAKPNLSVDIENFIAIKGIKALGNQLTSEKVKNINLMDPLPFEEPEEQEASDIEVVDEEDLSSQTANAPSKKPENDKDPENDDEGQITLF
;
A
#
# COMPACT_ATOMS: atom_id res chain seq x y z
N GLU A 1 14.78 18.69 -18.95
CA GLU A 1 14.74 19.79 -17.97
C GLU A 1 15.48 20.97 -18.55
N GLY A 2 15.04 22.19 -18.27
CA GLY A 2 15.67 23.41 -18.80
C GLY A 2 15.61 24.56 -17.81
N ILE A 3 16.65 25.39 -17.79
CA ILE A 3 16.75 26.58 -16.94
C ILE A 3 17.06 27.77 -17.85
N ALA A 4 16.29 28.84 -17.71
CA ALA A 4 16.47 30.12 -18.38
C ALA A 4 16.46 31.27 -17.35
N VAL A 5 16.72 32.50 -17.78
CA VAL A 5 16.75 33.66 -16.87
C VAL A 5 15.34 33.88 -16.28
N GLY A 6 15.17 33.58 -15.00
CA GLY A 6 13.89 33.72 -14.28
C GLY A 6 12.85 32.61 -14.55
N LEU A 7 13.17 31.61 -15.38
CA LEU A 7 12.25 30.54 -15.77
C LEU A 7 12.93 29.17 -15.69
N SER A 8 12.14 28.13 -15.45
CA SER A 8 12.59 26.74 -15.55
C SER A 8 11.50 25.89 -16.18
N THR A 9 11.83 24.69 -16.62
CA THR A 9 10.86 23.69 -17.11
C THR A 9 11.31 22.29 -16.73
N LYS A 10 10.36 21.48 -16.26
CA LYS A 10 10.55 20.11 -15.80
C LYS A 10 9.35 19.27 -16.17
N VAL A 11 9.32 18.84 -17.44
CA VAL A 11 8.38 17.85 -17.95
C VAL A 11 8.93 16.46 -17.64
N LEU A 12 8.10 15.61 -17.03
CA LEU A 12 8.49 14.26 -16.64
C LEU A 12 8.32 13.26 -17.80
N PRO A 13 9.12 12.18 -17.85
CA PRO A 13 8.96 11.14 -18.87
C PRO A 13 7.62 10.42 -18.73
N HIS A 14 7.05 10.00 -19.87
CA HIS A 14 5.76 9.30 -19.95
C HIS A 14 5.89 8.07 -20.86
N ASN A 15 4.97 7.12 -20.68
CA ASN A 15 4.99 5.90 -21.46
C ASN A 15 4.56 6.15 -22.92
N PHE A 16 5.35 5.66 -23.87
CA PHE A 16 5.07 5.82 -25.30
C PHE A 16 3.69 5.28 -25.71
N LYS A 17 3.33 4.05 -25.31
CA LYS A 17 2.04 3.45 -25.69
C LYS A 17 0.87 4.27 -25.15
N GLU A 18 1.00 4.77 -23.91
CA GLU A 18 -0.03 5.61 -23.28
C GLU A 18 -0.18 6.96 -23.96
N LEU A 19 0.91 7.60 -24.38
CA LEU A 19 0.86 8.84 -25.15
C LEU A 19 0.08 8.65 -26.46
N ILE A 20 0.36 7.55 -27.18
CA ILE A 20 -0.34 7.25 -28.44
C ILE A 20 -1.82 6.93 -28.20
N ASP A 21 -2.13 6.14 -27.16
CA ASP A 21 -3.52 5.86 -26.79
C ASP A 21 -4.27 7.13 -26.36
N ALA A 22 -3.58 8.05 -25.71
CA ALA A 22 -4.13 9.35 -25.33
C ALA A 22 -4.36 10.26 -26.54
N SER A 23 -3.46 10.30 -27.52
CA SER A 23 -3.66 11.02 -28.78
C SER A 23 -4.87 10.47 -29.54
N ILE A 24 -5.02 9.15 -29.61
CA ILE A 24 -6.21 8.53 -30.24
C ILE A 24 -7.49 8.87 -29.47
N LYS A 25 -7.46 8.92 -28.14
CA LYS A 25 -8.61 9.33 -27.31
C LYS A 25 -8.97 10.79 -27.56
N HIS A 26 -7.99 11.69 -27.62
CA HIS A 26 -8.17 13.11 -27.93
C HIS A 26 -8.90 13.29 -29.26
N LEU A 27 -8.42 12.63 -30.33
CA LEU A 27 -9.03 12.67 -31.66
C LEU A 27 -10.48 12.14 -31.69
N LYS A 28 -10.86 11.31 -30.72
CA LYS A 28 -12.24 10.81 -30.55
C LYS A 28 -13.10 11.66 -29.62
N GLY A 29 -12.58 12.79 -29.11
CA GLY A 29 -13.27 13.63 -28.12
C GLY A 29 -13.38 12.98 -26.73
N GLN A 30 -12.56 11.96 -26.44
CA GLN A 30 -12.59 11.23 -25.17
C GLN A 30 -11.60 11.83 -24.17
N ARG A 31 -11.99 11.86 -22.89
CA ARG A 31 -11.10 12.27 -21.79
C ARG A 31 -10.02 11.21 -21.54
N PHE A 32 -8.83 11.66 -21.21
CA PHE A 32 -7.70 10.79 -20.83
C PHE A 32 -6.96 11.39 -19.64
N LYS A 33 -6.13 10.56 -19.00
CA LYS A 33 -5.17 10.97 -17.97
C LYS A 33 -3.82 10.40 -18.34
N LEU A 34 -2.77 11.17 -18.09
CA LEU A 34 -1.40 10.76 -18.28
C LEU A 34 -0.68 10.78 -16.94
N PHE A 35 0.12 9.74 -16.71
CA PHE A 35 0.96 9.64 -15.53
C PHE A 35 2.40 9.39 -15.95
N PRO A 36 3.39 9.94 -15.21
CA PRO A 36 4.79 9.70 -15.50
C PRO A 36 5.13 8.20 -15.53
N ASP A 37 6.14 7.86 -16.31
CA ASP A 37 6.73 6.53 -16.41
C ASP A 37 8.25 6.69 -16.53
N PHE A 38 8.99 6.22 -15.54
CA PHE A 38 10.42 6.49 -15.43
C PHE A 38 11.27 5.36 -16.00
N PRO A 39 12.40 5.69 -16.64
CA PRO A 39 13.31 4.68 -17.20
C PRO A 39 13.93 3.77 -16.13
N THR A 40 14.08 4.28 -14.90
CA THR A 40 14.63 3.56 -13.73
C THR A 40 13.61 2.64 -13.05
N ALA A 41 12.41 2.48 -13.63
CA ALA A 41 11.28 1.79 -13.00
C ALA A 41 10.94 2.43 -11.64
N GLY A 42 10.67 1.63 -10.62
CA GLY A 42 10.33 2.06 -9.27
C GLY A 42 8.84 2.23 -9.06
N ILE A 43 8.50 2.54 -7.80
CA ILE A 43 7.13 2.77 -7.38
C ILE A 43 6.89 4.29 -7.35
N ILE A 44 5.79 4.76 -7.90
CA ILE A 44 5.44 6.17 -7.99
C ILE A 44 4.08 6.46 -7.35
N ASP A 45 4.03 7.53 -6.58
CA ASP A 45 2.78 8.09 -6.05
C ASP A 45 2.44 9.37 -6.81
N VAL A 46 1.32 9.30 -7.53
CA VAL A 46 0.81 10.36 -8.42
C VAL A 46 -0.35 11.14 -7.82
N SER A 47 -0.68 10.92 -6.54
CA SER A 47 -1.85 11.54 -5.88
C SER A 47 -1.84 13.07 -5.97
N ASN A 48 -0.65 13.67 -5.92
CA ASN A 48 -0.45 15.12 -5.99
C ASN A 48 0.15 15.59 -7.34
N TYR A 49 0.10 14.77 -8.40
CA TYR A 49 0.77 15.07 -9.67
C TYR A 49 0.22 16.33 -10.36
N ASN A 50 -1.07 16.61 -10.21
CA ASN A 50 -1.75 17.78 -10.77
C ASN A 50 -1.48 18.02 -12.27
N ASP A 51 -1.56 16.96 -13.08
CA ASP A 51 -1.31 16.99 -14.54
C ASP A 51 0.05 17.60 -14.95
N GLY A 52 1.05 17.54 -14.06
CA GLY A 52 2.37 18.12 -14.33
C GLY A 52 2.46 19.64 -14.23
N LEU A 53 1.40 20.29 -13.72
CA LEU A 53 1.37 21.73 -13.48
C LEU A 53 2.30 22.13 -12.33
N ARG A 54 2.68 23.42 -12.33
CA ARG A 54 3.43 24.04 -11.24
C ARG A 54 2.68 23.85 -9.91
N GLY A 55 3.40 23.40 -8.88
CA GLY A 55 2.83 23.07 -7.57
C GLY A 55 2.39 21.62 -7.44
N GLY A 56 2.36 20.87 -8.55
CA GLY A 56 2.28 19.41 -8.52
C GLY A 56 3.52 18.81 -7.85
N LYS A 57 3.35 17.61 -7.31
CA LYS A 57 4.39 16.85 -6.62
C LYS A 57 4.13 15.36 -6.81
N ILE A 58 5.17 14.63 -7.18
CA ILE A 58 5.16 13.17 -7.16
C ILE A 58 6.21 12.66 -6.19
N ARG A 59 5.95 11.50 -5.59
CA ARG A 59 6.93 10.77 -4.80
C ARG A 59 7.37 9.55 -5.58
N VAL A 60 8.66 9.24 -5.54
CA VAL A 60 9.25 8.07 -6.20
C VAL A 60 10.01 7.28 -5.15
N ARG A 61 9.73 5.98 -5.07
CA ARG A 61 10.34 5.05 -4.11
C ARG A 61 11.18 3.99 -4.80
N ALA A 62 12.27 3.63 -4.15
CA ALA A 62 13.07 2.46 -4.44
C ALA A 62 12.25 1.20 -4.17
N LYS A 63 12.44 0.17 -5.00
CA LYS A 63 11.82 -1.13 -4.76
C LYS A 63 12.71 -1.97 -3.85
N ILE A 64 12.29 -2.08 -2.59
CA ILE A 64 13.04 -2.78 -1.53
C ILE A 64 12.28 -4.05 -1.18
N SER A 65 12.96 -5.19 -1.23
CA SER A 65 12.43 -6.50 -0.84
C SER A 65 13.29 -7.12 0.26
N GLN A 66 12.70 -8.00 1.05
CA GLN A 66 13.42 -8.76 2.07
C GLN A 66 13.93 -10.07 1.46
N LYS A 67 15.25 -10.30 1.47
CA LYS A 67 15.86 -11.55 1.01
C LYS A 67 15.97 -12.58 2.14
N ASP A 68 16.34 -12.12 3.33
CA ASP A 68 16.38 -12.94 4.54
C ASP A 68 16.07 -12.06 5.78
N ARG A 69 16.06 -12.65 6.99
CA ARG A 69 15.75 -11.94 8.24
C ARG A 69 16.65 -10.72 8.52
N ASN A 70 17.85 -10.69 7.96
CA ASN A 70 18.86 -9.65 8.19
C ASN A 70 19.37 -9.00 6.89
N THR A 71 18.78 -9.25 5.72
CA THR A 71 19.25 -8.71 4.44
C THR A 71 18.09 -8.16 3.63
N LEU A 72 18.22 -6.89 3.25
CA LEU A 72 17.33 -6.20 2.32
C LEU A 72 17.98 -6.08 0.95
N VAL A 73 17.17 -6.10 -0.11
CA VAL A 73 17.60 -5.96 -1.49
C VAL A 73 16.89 -4.78 -2.12
N ILE A 74 17.66 -3.82 -2.61
CA ILE A 74 17.15 -2.73 -3.44
C ILE A 74 17.34 -3.14 -4.90
N SER A 75 16.23 -3.36 -5.59
CA SER A 75 16.18 -3.84 -6.98
C SER A 75 15.96 -2.73 -8.02
N GLU A 76 15.35 -1.62 -7.59
CA GLU A 76 15.06 -0.47 -8.45
C GLU A 76 15.28 0.81 -7.65
N ILE A 77 15.80 1.86 -8.29
CA ILE A 77 16.17 3.12 -7.63
C ILE A 77 15.25 4.27 -8.06
N PRO A 78 15.04 5.28 -7.20
CA PRO A 78 14.22 6.44 -7.57
C PRO A 78 14.82 7.22 -8.73
N TYR A 79 13.95 7.73 -9.60
CA TYR A 79 14.38 8.58 -10.70
C TYR A 79 15.11 9.84 -10.20
N GLY A 80 16.21 10.18 -10.87
CA GLY A 80 17.09 11.28 -10.48
C GLY A 80 18.17 10.92 -9.45
N THR A 81 18.26 9.64 -9.07
CA THR A 81 19.36 9.11 -8.23
C THR A 81 20.18 8.08 -8.99
N ASN A 82 21.42 7.84 -8.54
CA ASN A 82 22.28 6.75 -9.01
C ASN A 82 22.67 5.84 -7.82
N THR A 83 23.19 4.65 -8.10
CA THR A 83 23.51 3.66 -7.04
C THR A 83 24.47 4.24 -6.00
N SER A 84 25.54 4.93 -6.44
CA SER A 84 26.52 5.53 -5.53
C SER A 84 25.91 6.60 -4.62
N SER A 85 25.11 7.53 -5.16
CA SER A 85 24.43 8.58 -4.39
C SER A 85 23.40 8.03 -3.42
N LEU A 86 22.73 6.93 -3.79
CA LEU A 86 21.81 6.22 -2.91
C LEU A 86 22.56 5.58 -1.76
N ILE A 87 23.64 4.83 -2.05
CA ILE A 87 24.50 4.20 -1.04
C ILE A 87 25.08 5.25 -0.09
N ASP A 88 25.59 6.36 -0.61
CA ASP A 88 26.10 7.47 0.20
C ASP A 88 25.01 8.06 1.12
N SER A 89 23.78 8.16 0.65
CA SER A 89 22.66 8.65 1.47
C SER A 89 22.35 7.69 2.62
N ILE A 90 22.46 6.38 2.39
CA ILE A 90 22.27 5.33 3.40
C ILE A 90 23.42 5.39 4.41
N LEU A 91 24.67 5.48 3.96
CA LEU A 91 25.85 5.62 4.83
C LEU A 91 25.76 6.87 5.72
N LYS A 92 25.39 8.03 5.15
CA LYS A 92 25.18 9.26 5.91
C LYS A 92 24.07 9.15 6.95
N ALA A 93 23.00 8.41 6.66
CA ALA A 93 21.93 8.18 7.62
C ALA A 93 22.38 7.23 8.75
N ASN A 94 23.26 6.28 8.44
CA ASN A 94 23.88 5.38 9.41
C ASN A 94 24.84 6.12 10.36
N ASP A 95 25.70 6.98 9.82
CA ASP A 95 26.64 7.79 10.61
C ASP A 95 25.92 8.75 11.57
N LYS A 96 24.75 9.26 11.15
CA LYS A 96 23.86 10.06 11.99
C LYS A 96 23.09 9.23 13.03
N GLY A 97 23.27 7.91 13.07
CA GLY A 97 22.59 7.01 13.99
C GLY A 97 21.10 6.84 13.73
N LYS A 98 20.56 7.35 12.62
CA LYS A 98 19.13 7.28 12.28
C LYS A 98 18.72 5.88 11.81
N ILE A 99 19.63 5.22 11.09
CA ILE A 99 19.53 3.82 10.69
C ILE A 99 20.76 3.07 11.22
N LYS A 100 20.67 1.75 11.31
CA LYS A 100 21.79 0.89 11.66
C LYS A 100 21.94 -0.18 10.60
N ILE A 101 23.05 -0.13 9.89
CA ILE A 101 23.43 -1.11 8.88
C ILE A 101 24.76 -1.74 9.27
N LYS A 102 24.92 -3.03 8.96
CA LYS A 102 26.16 -3.78 9.18
C LYS A 102 27.12 -3.57 8.02
N LYS A 103 26.63 -3.74 6.80
CA LYS A 103 27.40 -3.63 5.55
C LYS A 103 26.44 -3.37 4.38
N ILE A 104 26.93 -2.68 3.36
CA ILE A 104 26.27 -2.58 2.05
C ILE A 104 27.17 -3.27 1.02
N GLU A 105 26.57 -4.05 0.13
CA GLU A 105 27.23 -4.64 -1.03
C GLU A 105 26.51 -4.17 -2.29
N ASP A 106 27.26 -3.68 -3.28
CA ASP A 106 26.73 -3.27 -4.57
C ASP A 106 27.09 -4.34 -5.61
N ASN A 107 26.10 -5.12 -6.02
CA ASN A 107 26.20 -6.15 -7.06
C ASN A 107 25.59 -5.66 -8.39
N THR A 108 25.39 -4.34 -8.53
CA THR A 108 24.77 -3.76 -9.72
C THR A 108 25.63 -4.04 -10.96
N ALA A 109 25.01 -4.69 -11.94
CA ALA A 109 25.59 -4.93 -13.26
C ALA A 109 24.66 -4.35 -14.34
N ALA A 110 23.94 -5.22 -15.07
CA ALA A 110 22.88 -4.78 -15.98
C ALA A 110 21.60 -4.38 -15.21
N GLU A 111 21.34 -5.05 -14.09
CA GLU A 111 20.23 -4.76 -13.18
C GLU A 111 20.77 -4.24 -11.85
N VAL A 112 19.99 -3.38 -11.18
CA VAL A 112 20.39 -2.83 -9.89
C VAL A 112 20.17 -3.88 -8.81
N GLU A 113 21.24 -4.18 -8.07
CA GLU A 113 21.17 -5.07 -6.91
C GLU A 113 22.06 -4.54 -5.80
N ILE A 114 21.45 -3.82 -4.86
CA ILE A 114 22.15 -3.32 -3.66
C ILE A 114 21.67 -4.12 -2.46
N LEU A 115 22.58 -4.89 -1.86
CA LEU A 115 22.33 -5.66 -0.65
C LEU A 115 22.64 -4.81 0.58
N VAL A 116 21.65 -4.66 1.45
CA VAL A 116 21.79 -3.95 2.72
C VAL A 116 21.70 -4.97 3.85
N HIS A 117 22.85 -5.28 4.46
CA HIS A 117 22.91 -6.19 5.59
C HIS A 117 22.64 -5.45 6.90
N LEU A 118 21.71 -5.99 7.67
CA LEU A 118 21.26 -5.47 8.95
C LEU A 118 22.01 -6.16 10.11
N PRO A 119 22.27 -5.43 11.21
CA PRO A 119 22.68 -6.05 12.47
C PRO A 119 21.57 -6.96 13.01
N GLY A 120 21.95 -8.02 13.73
CA GLY A 120 20.98 -8.89 14.40
C GLY A 120 20.10 -8.13 15.40
N GLY A 121 18.81 -8.49 15.47
CA GLY A 121 17.85 -7.92 16.42
C GLY A 121 17.07 -6.69 15.92
N ILE A 122 17.29 -6.26 14.67
CA ILE A 122 16.53 -5.17 14.04
C ILE A 122 15.47 -5.76 13.10
N SER A 123 14.27 -5.17 13.11
CA SER A 123 13.19 -5.56 12.20
C SER A 123 13.47 -5.04 10.78
N PRO A 124 13.43 -5.92 9.76
CA PRO A 124 13.55 -5.53 8.35
C PRO A 124 12.51 -4.48 7.94
N ASP A 125 11.24 -4.67 8.30
CA ASP A 125 10.14 -3.76 7.96
C ASP A 125 10.36 -2.34 8.48
N LYS A 126 10.78 -2.23 9.75
CA LYS A 126 11.11 -0.93 10.34
C LYS A 126 12.31 -0.29 9.65
N THR A 127 13.26 -1.09 9.20
CA THR A 127 14.44 -0.56 8.50
C THR A 127 14.08 -0.09 7.10
N ILE A 128 13.17 -0.77 6.39
CA ILE A 128 12.64 -0.32 5.11
C ILE A 128 11.96 1.05 5.27
N ASP A 129 11.11 1.21 6.28
CA ASP A 129 10.50 2.51 6.59
C ASP A 129 11.57 3.57 6.87
N ALA A 130 12.64 3.20 7.58
CA ALA A 130 13.71 4.12 7.94
C ALA A 130 14.53 4.55 6.72
N LEU A 131 14.78 3.62 5.81
CA LEU A 131 15.41 3.87 4.52
C LEU A 131 14.57 4.88 3.72
N TYR A 132 13.26 4.68 3.60
CA TYR A 132 12.39 5.65 2.92
C TYR A 132 12.37 7.03 3.61
N ALA A 133 12.32 7.09 4.95
CA ALA A 133 12.20 8.36 5.66
C ALA A 133 13.51 9.19 5.71
N PHE A 134 14.67 8.53 5.73
CA PHE A 134 15.95 9.18 6.04
C PHE A 134 17.00 9.12 4.94
N THR A 135 16.72 8.44 3.82
CA THR A 135 17.66 8.27 2.72
C THR A 135 17.02 8.66 1.40
N SER A 136 17.80 8.67 0.31
CA SER A 136 17.29 8.92 -1.03
C SER A 136 16.50 7.74 -1.61
N CYS A 137 16.17 6.71 -0.81
CA CYS A 137 15.28 5.62 -1.22
C CYS A 137 13.84 6.10 -1.47
N GLU A 138 13.44 7.24 -0.90
CA GLU A 138 12.26 7.99 -1.32
C GLU A 138 12.71 9.39 -1.73
N SER A 139 12.36 9.80 -2.94
CA SER A 139 12.60 11.14 -3.43
C SER A 139 11.29 11.78 -3.87
N SER A 140 11.24 13.10 -3.85
CA SER A 140 10.10 13.82 -4.40
C SER A 140 10.52 14.73 -5.53
N ILE A 141 9.71 14.72 -6.58
CA ILE A 141 9.96 15.43 -7.81
C ILE A 141 8.77 16.35 -8.07
N SER A 142 9.07 17.63 -8.25
CA SER A 142 8.05 18.62 -8.61
C SER A 142 8.10 18.84 -10.12
N PRO A 143 7.04 18.45 -10.87
CA PRO A 143 6.92 18.82 -12.27
C PRO A 143 6.70 20.34 -12.42
N LEU A 144 7.07 20.85 -13.58
CA LEU A 144 6.81 22.21 -13.98
C LEU A 144 6.67 22.26 -15.50
N GLY A 145 5.43 22.13 -15.99
CA GLY A 145 5.12 22.24 -17.41
C GLY A 145 5.20 23.68 -17.91
N CYS A 146 6.26 23.99 -18.67
CA CYS A 146 6.42 25.27 -19.36
C CYS A 146 6.94 25.00 -20.78
N ILE A 147 6.22 25.51 -21.79
CA ILE A 147 6.59 25.47 -23.21
C ILE A 147 6.69 26.89 -23.77
N ILE A 148 7.09 27.02 -25.04
CA ILE A 148 7.14 28.29 -25.76
C ILE A 148 6.03 28.26 -26.81
N GLU A 149 5.17 29.27 -26.80
CA GLU A 149 4.12 29.51 -27.78
C GLU A 149 4.19 30.99 -28.20
N ASP A 150 4.21 31.29 -29.50
CA ASP A 150 4.34 32.65 -30.04
C ASP A 150 5.49 33.48 -29.42
N ASN A 151 6.66 32.85 -29.26
CA ASN A 151 7.85 33.43 -28.61
C ASN A 151 7.63 33.87 -27.15
N LYS A 152 6.59 33.35 -26.47
CA LYS A 152 6.28 33.62 -25.06
C LYS A 152 6.25 32.33 -24.24
N PRO A 153 6.64 32.38 -22.95
CA PRO A 153 6.53 31.24 -22.07
C PRO A 153 5.05 30.98 -21.71
N LEU A 154 4.60 29.75 -21.90
CA LEU A 154 3.25 29.28 -21.56
C LEU A 154 3.34 28.14 -20.54
N PHE A 155 2.61 28.28 -19.42
CA PHE A 155 2.53 27.26 -18.38
C PHE A 155 1.26 26.43 -18.54
N ILE A 156 1.42 25.16 -18.89
CA ILE A 156 0.31 24.21 -19.12
C ILE A 156 0.64 22.82 -18.58
N GLY A 157 -0.39 22.00 -18.41
CA GLY A 157 -0.27 20.60 -18.00
C GLY A 157 0.10 19.68 -19.16
N VAL A 158 0.52 18.45 -18.84
CA VAL A 158 0.95 17.47 -19.84
C VAL A 158 -0.18 17.01 -20.74
N SER A 159 -1.42 17.00 -20.24
CA SER A 159 -2.57 16.65 -21.06
C SER A 159 -2.79 17.67 -22.18
N GLU A 160 -2.63 18.97 -21.87
CA GLU A 160 -2.76 20.03 -22.87
C GLU A 160 -1.60 20.04 -23.87
N MET A 161 -0.37 19.81 -23.39
CA MET A 161 0.79 19.64 -24.28
C MET A 161 0.56 18.51 -25.31
N LEU A 162 -0.03 17.38 -24.87
CA LEU A 162 -0.36 16.27 -25.77
C LEU A 162 -1.42 16.66 -26.80
N ARG A 163 -2.47 17.39 -26.40
CA ARG A 163 -3.53 17.83 -27.32
C ARG A 163 -2.95 18.69 -28.43
N GLN A 164 -2.22 19.74 -28.07
CA GLN A 164 -1.56 20.61 -29.05
C GLN A 164 -0.61 19.84 -29.97
N SER A 165 0.20 18.93 -29.42
CA SER A 165 1.09 18.08 -30.23
C SER A 165 0.32 17.16 -31.18
N THR A 166 -0.84 16.66 -30.75
CA THR A 166 -1.69 15.77 -31.56
C THR A 166 -2.36 16.56 -32.69
N ASP A 167 -2.89 17.75 -32.39
CA ASP A 167 -3.54 18.63 -33.35
C ASP A 167 -2.54 19.13 -34.41
N LEU A 168 -1.33 19.52 -33.98
CA LEU A 168 -0.25 19.86 -34.91
C LEU A 168 0.13 18.68 -35.81
N THR A 169 0.11 17.45 -35.28
CA THR A 169 0.36 16.26 -36.11
C THR A 169 -0.73 16.08 -37.17
N VAL A 170 -2.00 16.34 -36.83
CA VAL A 170 -3.11 16.29 -37.79
C VAL A 170 -2.94 17.34 -38.88
N GLU A 171 -2.53 18.56 -38.53
CA GLU A 171 -2.25 19.63 -39.50
C GLU A 171 -1.10 19.26 -40.45
N LEU A 172 -0.03 18.66 -39.92
CA LEU A 172 1.10 18.19 -40.74
C LEU A 172 0.68 17.07 -41.70
N LEU A 173 -0.11 16.10 -41.23
CA LEU A 173 -0.64 15.02 -42.08
C LEU A 173 -1.56 15.56 -43.18
N LYS A 174 -2.35 16.61 -42.87
CA LYS A 174 -3.17 17.29 -43.87
C LYS A 174 -2.30 17.95 -44.94
N ALA A 175 -1.28 18.69 -44.54
CA ALA A 175 -0.36 19.34 -45.48
C ALA A 175 0.36 18.31 -46.36
N GLU A 176 0.78 17.18 -45.80
CA GLU A 176 1.37 16.06 -46.55
C GLU A 176 0.40 15.51 -47.61
N LEU A 177 -0.86 15.27 -47.24
CA LEU A 177 -1.89 14.81 -48.17
C LEU A 177 -2.25 15.85 -49.24
N GLU A 178 -2.25 17.14 -48.91
CA GLU A 178 -2.49 18.24 -49.87
C GLU A 178 -1.35 18.35 -50.89
N ILE A 179 -0.10 18.21 -50.44
CA ILE A 179 1.07 18.15 -51.33
C ILE A 179 0.97 16.91 -52.23
N GLN A 180 0.69 15.74 -51.65
CA GLN A 180 0.54 14.50 -52.42
C GLN A 180 -0.60 14.61 -53.44
N LEU A 181 -1.72 15.23 -53.07
CA LEU A 181 -2.83 15.46 -53.99
C LEU A 181 -2.41 16.36 -55.15
N SER A 182 -1.72 17.46 -54.86
CA SER A 182 -1.20 18.39 -55.88
C SER A 182 -0.27 17.68 -56.86
N GLU A 183 0.66 16.85 -56.36
CA GLU A 183 1.58 16.08 -57.19
C GLU A 183 0.86 15.05 -58.07
N LEU A 184 -0.15 14.35 -57.53
CA LEU A 184 -0.94 13.38 -58.29
C LEU A 184 -1.82 14.06 -59.34
N GLU A 185 -2.43 15.20 -59.02
CA GLU A 185 -3.24 15.98 -59.97
C GLU A 185 -2.37 16.57 -61.08
N GLU A 186 -1.13 16.97 -60.78
CA GLU A 186 -0.13 17.41 -61.75
C GLU A 186 0.30 16.26 -62.68
N GLN A 187 0.59 15.08 -62.12
CA GLN A 187 0.90 13.88 -62.91
C GLN A 187 -0.26 13.47 -63.82
N TRP A 188 -1.49 13.51 -63.30
CA TRP A 188 -2.70 13.22 -64.06
C TRP A 188 -2.93 14.25 -65.17
N HIS A 189 -2.70 15.53 -64.87
CA HIS A 189 -2.85 16.62 -65.85
C HIS A 189 -1.90 16.41 -67.03
N PHE A 190 -0.62 16.14 -66.76
CA PHE A 190 0.37 15.89 -67.80
C PHE A 190 0.07 14.62 -68.60
N ALA A 191 -0.26 13.51 -67.93
CA ALA A 191 -0.60 12.26 -68.61
C ALA A 191 -1.86 12.40 -69.49
N SER A 192 -2.82 13.22 -69.06
CA SER A 192 -4.04 13.52 -69.84
C SER A 192 -3.71 14.35 -71.07
N LEU A 193 -2.83 15.35 -70.95
CA LEU A 193 -2.35 16.14 -72.09
C LEU A 193 -1.58 15.28 -73.10
N GLU A 194 -0.68 14.41 -72.65
CA GLU A 194 0.04 13.45 -73.51
C GLU A 194 -0.94 12.54 -74.26
N ARG A 195 -2.00 12.06 -73.58
CA ARG A 195 -3.06 11.26 -74.22
C ARG A 195 -3.83 12.05 -75.28
N ILE A 196 -4.31 13.25 -74.97
CA ILE A 196 -5.08 14.10 -75.90
C ILE A 196 -4.22 14.44 -77.13
N PHE A 197 -2.94 14.76 -76.92
CA PHE A 197 -1.98 15.10 -77.97
C PHE A 197 -1.79 13.96 -78.97
N ILE A 198 -1.70 12.71 -78.47
CA ILE A 198 -1.53 11.51 -79.30
C ILE A 198 -2.86 11.09 -79.96
N GLU A 199 -3.95 11.01 -79.19
CA GLU A 199 -5.25 10.48 -79.64
C GLU A 199 -5.86 11.33 -80.77
N ASN A 200 -5.81 12.66 -80.62
CA ASN A 200 -6.35 13.60 -81.62
C ASN A 200 -5.35 13.95 -82.73
N ARG A 201 -4.17 13.33 -82.71
CA ARG A 201 -3.09 13.52 -83.70
C ARG A 201 -2.64 14.98 -83.84
N ILE A 202 -2.65 15.74 -82.75
CA ILE A 202 -2.26 17.17 -82.70
C ILE A 202 -0.80 17.36 -83.14
N TYR A 203 0.04 16.34 -82.96
CA TYR A 203 1.42 16.32 -83.47
C TYR A 203 1.55 16.43 -84.99
N ARG A 204 0.47 16.28 -85.78
CA ARG A 204 0.49 16.51 -87.23
C ARG A 204 0.33 17.99 -87.57
N ASP A 205 -0.38 18.74 -86.73
CA ASP A 205 -0.65 20.16 -86.94
C ASP A 205 0.62 21.02 -86.80
N ILE A 206 1.69 20.44 -86.23
CA ILE A 206 3.01 21.07 -86.09
C ILE A 206 3.97 20.74 -87.25
N GLU A 207 3.61 19.82 -88.16
CA GLU A 207 4.51 19.38 -89.25
C GLU A 207 4.74 20.48 -90.30
N GLU A 208 3.79 21.40 -90.47
CA GLU A 208 3.82 22.50 -91.45
C GLU A 208 4.21 23.85 -90.84
N GLU A 209 4.55 23.90 -89.54
CA GLU A 209 4.89 25.13 -88.83
C GLU A 209 6.40 25.48 -88.95
N GLU A 210 6.70 26.69 -89.42
CA GLU A 210 8.09 27.13 -89.68
C GLU A 210 8.77 27.81 -88.48
N THR A 211 8.03 28.13 -87.40
CA THR A 211 8.54 28.87 -86.25
C THR A 211 8.17 28.20 -84.92
N TRP A 212 9.02 28.36 -83.89
CA TRP A 212 8.76 27.80 -82.54
C TRP A 212 7.48 28.37 -81.91
N GLU A 213 7.22 29.66 -82.12
CA GLU A 213 5.97 30.31 -81.68
C GLU A 213 4.75 29.75 -82.43
N GLY A 214 4.90 29.44 -83.73
CA GLY A 214 3.90 28.74 -84.53
C GLY A 214 3.57 27.34 -84.00
N VAL A 215 4.59 26.55 -83.66
CA VAL A 215 4.44 25.22 -83.06
C VAL A 215 3.66 25.27 -81.74
N ILE A 216 4.00 26.20 -80.82
CA ILE A 216 3.27 26.34 -79.55
C ILE A 216 1.82 26.76 -79.78
N SER A 217 1.57 27.71 -80.69
CA SER A 217 0.23 28.20 -81.03
C SER A 217 -0.65 27.12 -81.67
N ALA A 218 -0.08 26.28 -82.55
CA ALA A 218 -0.76 25.15 -83.16
C ALA A 218 -1.19 24.11 -82.11
N ILE A 219 -0.30 23.77 -81.16
CA ILE A 219 -0.62 22.84 -80.06
C ILE A 219 -1.68 23.42 -79.13
N ASP A 220 -1.58 24.70 -78.74
CA ASP A 220 -2.61 25.37 -77.91
C ASP A 220 -3.99 25.34 -78.59
N LYS A 221 -4.03 25.64 -79.90
CA LYS A 221 -5.27 25.60 -80.69
C LYS A 221 -5.85 24.18 -80.78
N GLY A 222 -5.00 23.17 -80.95
CA GLY A 222 -5.39 21.76 -80.99
C GLY A 222 -5.91 21.23 -79.64
N LEU A 223 -5.37 21.72 -78.53
CA LEU A 223 -5.79 21.32 -77.18
C LEU A 223 -7.07 22.01 -76.71
N LYS A 224 -7.36 23.25 -77.15
CA LYS A 224 -8.53 24.05 -76.75
C LYS A 224 -9.87 23.30 -76.68
N PRO A 225 -10.26 22.42 -77.63
CA PRO A 225 -11.52 21.69 -77.56
C PRO A 225 -11.62 20.71 -76.37
N PHE A 226 -10.48 20.26 -75.85
CA PHE A 226 -10.37 19.17 -74.88
C PHE A 226 -9.96 19.64 -73.47
N THR A 227 -9.88 20.94 -73.20
CA THR A 227 -9.38 21.48 -71.92
C THR A 227 -10.36 21.37 -70.74
N LYS A 228 -11.66 21.10 -70.99
CA LYS A 228 -12.71 21.17 -69.96
C LYS A 228 -12.58 20.18 -68.80
N HIS A 229 -11.93 19.04 -69.01
CA HIS A 229 -11.78 17.98 -68.01
C HIS A 229 -10.43 18.05 -67.28
N LEU A 230 -9.56 18.99 -67.66
CA LEU A 230 -8.24 19.16 -67.06
C LEU A 230 -8.35 19.75 -65.65
N LYS A 231 -7.42 19.37 -64.76
CA LYS A 231 -7.41 19.84 -63.35
C LYS A 231 -6.99 21.31 -63.23
N ARG A 232 -6.15 21.80 -64.15
CA ARG A 232 -5.68 23.19 -64.21
C ARG A 232 -5.59 23.66 -65.67
N ALA A 233 -5.38 24.98 -65.84
CA ALA A 233 -5.13 25.56 -67.15
C ALA A 233 -3.80 25.07 -67.74
N VAL A 234 -3.78 24.90 -69.06
CA VAL A 234 -2.57 24.55 -69.82
C VAL A 234 -1.66 25.76 -69.87
N THR A 235 -0.39 25.56 -69.53
CA THR A 235 0.65 26.59 -69.59
C THR A 235 1.59 26.33 -70.76
N ASP A 236 2.31 27.36 -71.20
CA ASP A 236 3.33 27.22 -72.25
C ASP A 236 4.38 26.17 -71.88
N ALA A 237 4.72 26.02 -70.60
CA ALA A 237 5.64 25.00 -70.12
C ALA A 237 5.10 23.57 -70.33
N ASP A 238 3.79 23.36 -70.17
CA ASP A 238 3.14 22.07 -70.45
C ASP A 238 3.21 21.75 -71.94
N ILE A 239 2.97 22.75 -72.80
CA ILE A 239 3.03 22.62 -74.26
C ILE A 239 4.46 22.28 -74.71
N VAL A 240 5.46 23.00 -74.19
CA VAL A 240 6.88 22.71 -74.47
C VAL A 240 7.20 21.26 -74.08
N ARG A 241 6.73 20.80 -72.93
CA ARG A 241 6.96 19.42 -72.48
C ARG A 241 6.29 18.36 -73.36
N LEU A 242 5.18 18.68 -74.04
CA LEU A 242 4.56 17.78 -75.03
C LEU A 242 5.43 17.61 -76.29
N THR A 243 6.21 18.61 -76.66
CA THR A 243 7.14 18.51 -77.81
C THR A 243 8.27 17.50 -77.58
N GLU A 244 8.57 17.17 -76.32
CA GLU A 244 9.63 16.23 -75.92
C GLU A 244 9.17 14.75 -75.91
N ILE A 245 7.92 14.47 -76.28
CA ILE A 245 7.38 13.10 -76.30
C ILE A 245 8.15 12.24 -77.31
N ARG A 246 8.61 11.06 -76.87
CA ARG A 246 9.32 10.12 -77.74
C ARG A 246 8.36 9.44 -78.72
N ILE A 247 8.72 9.40 -80.01
CA ILE A 247 7.93 8.78 -81.10
C ILE A 247 7.45 7.36 -80.77
N LYS A 248 8.25 6.56 -80.04
CA LYS A 248 7.87 5.20 -79.61
C LYS A 248 6.54 5.17 -78.84
N ARG A 249 6.21 6.22 -78.08
CA ARG A 249 5.01 6.31 -77.23
C ARG A 249 3.70 6.58 -77.99
N ILE A 250 3.76 6.83 -79.30
CA ILE A 250 2.60 7.12 -80.16
C ILE A 250 1.89 5.82 -80.60
N SER A 251 2.43 4.64 -80.25
CA SER A 251 1.88 3.35 -80.66
C SER A 251 0.51 3.06 -80.01
N LYS A 252 -0.34 2.29 -80.68
CA LYS A 252 -1.65 1.87 -80.13
C LYS A 252 -1.53 1.13 -78.79
N PHE A 253 -0.43 0.39 -78.59
CA PHE A 253 -0.14 -0.32 -77.33
C PHE A 253 0.18 0.62 -76.17
N ASP A 254 0.79 1.77 -76.44
CA ASP A 254 1.12 2.77 -75.42
C ASP A 254 -0.10 3.61 -75.03
N ILE A 255 -1.10 3.75 -75.90
CA ILE A 255 -2.38 4.40 -75.59
C ILE A 255 -3.15 3.64 -74.50
N ASP A 256 -3.30 2.31 -74.64
CA ASP A 256 -3.98 1.48 -73.63
C ASP A 256 -3.26 1.53 -72.27
N LYS A 257 -1.91 1.57 -72.28
CA LYS A 257 -1.10 1.74 -71.07
C LYS A 257 -1.25 3.12 -70.44
N ALA A 258 -1.34 4.17 -71.26
CA ALA A 258 -1.58 5.53 -70.78
C ALA A 258 -2.96 5.64 -70.12
N GLN A 259 -3.98 4.96 -70.67
CA GLN A 259 -5.30 4.88 -70.04
C GLN A 259 -5.24 4.17 -68.70
N GLN A 260 -4.63 2.98 -68.63
CA GLN A 260 -4.45 2.28 -67.35
C GLN A 260 -3.69 3.12 -66.32
N HIS A 261 -2.68 3.90 -66.75
CA HIS A 261 -1.95 4.80 -65.87
C HIS A 261 -2.84 5.94 -65.33
N LEU A 262 -3.69 6.52 -66.18
CA LEU A 262 -4.66 7.53 -65.77
C LEU A 262 -5.69 6.97 -64.79
N ASP A 263 -6.24 5.78 -65.05
CA ASP A 263 -7.20 5.13 -64.16
C ASP A 263 -6.58 4.90 -62.77
N ASN A 264 -5.33 4.40 -62.72
CA ASN A 264 -4.59 4.23 -61.47
C ASN A 264 -4.33 5.57 -60.74
N LEU A 265 -4.08 6.65 -61.47
CA LEU A 265 -3.92 7.99 -60.88
C LEU A 265 -5.25 8.50 -60.33
N GLU A 266 -6.36 8.28 -61.03
CA GLU A 266 -7.70 8.64 -60.55
C GLU A 266 -8.07 7.90 -59.27
N GLU A 267 -7.78 6.61 -59.19
CA GLU A 267 -7.97 5.81 -57.97
C GLU A 267 -7.17 6.38 -56.79
N LYS A 268 -5.88 6.68 -57.00
CA LYS A 268 -5.03 7.29 -55.95
C LYS A 268 -5.51 8.68 -55.54
N ILE A 269 -5.91 9.51 -56.50
CA ILE A 269 -6.47 10.84 -56.21
C ILE A 269 -7.75 10.70 -55.40
N ALA A 270 -8.63 9.74 -55.74
CA ALA A 270 -9.86 9.48 -55.00
C ALA A 270 -9.57 9.02 -53.57
N GLU A 271 -8.57 8.14 -53.38
CA GLU A 271 -8.11 7.69 -52.07
C GLU A 271 -7.58 8.86 -51.22
N VAL A 272 -6.71 9.70 -51.78
CA VAL A 272 -6.17 10.88 -51.07
C VAL A 272 -7.28 11.87 -50.72
N LYS A 273 -8.23 12.12 -51.63
CA LYS A 273 -9.41 12.95 -51.35
C LYS A 273 -10.29 12.36 -50.25
N HIS A 274 -10.45 11.03 -50.22
CA HIS A 274 -11.15 10.34 -49.14
C HIS A 274 -10.43 10.53 -47.80
N HIS A 275 -9.10 10.40 -47.76
CA HIS A 275 -8.30 10.66 -46.55
C HIS A 275 -8.38 12.11 -46.08
N LEU A 276 -8.36 13.08 -46.99
CA LEU A 276 -8.55 14.49 -46.65
C LEU A 276 -9.94 14.78 -46.06
N ALA A 277 -10.99 14.14 -46.59
CA ALA A 277 -12.34 14.24 -46.06
C ALA A 277 -12.49 13.57 -44.67
N HIS A 278 -11.75 12.47 -44.43
CA HIS A 278 -11.76 11.69 -43.18
C HIS A 278 -10.44 11.81 -42.42
N LEU A 279 -9.92 13.04 -42.33
CA LEU A 279 -8.57 13.31 -41.82
C LEU A 279 -8.33 12.74 -40.41
N ILE A 280 -9.33 12.80 -39.54
CA ILE A 280 -9.24 12.27 -38.18
C ILE A 280 -9.08 10.75 -38.17
N GLU A 281 -9.79 10.03 -39.05
CA GLU A 281 -9.66 8.58 -39.16
C GLU A 281 -8.29 8.18 -39.68
N PHE A 282 -7.79 8.92 -40.68
CA PHE A 282 -6.45 8.76 -41.21
C PHE A 282 -5.37 9.00 -40.13
N ALA A 283 -5.50 10.07 -39.35
CA ALA A 283 -4.59 10.37 -38.24
C ALA A 283 -4.62 9.28 -37.15
N ILE A 284 -5.81 8.76 -36.81
CA ILE A 284 -5.94 7.61 -35.89
C ILE A 284 -5.21 6.38 -36.44
N ALA A 285 -5.35 6.09 -37.74
CA ALA A 285 -4.66 4.99 -38.39
C ALA A 285 -3.13 5.18 -38.35
N TYR A 286 -2.64 6.41 -38.57
CA TYR A 286 -1.23 6.77 -38.42
C TYR A 286 -0.71 6.50 -37.01
N PHE A 287 -1.42 6.98 -35.97
CA PHE A 287 -1.05 6.72 -34.57
C PHE A 287 -1.05 5.21 -34.22
N LYS A 288 -2.04 4.45 -34.71
CA LYS A 288 -2.07 2.98 -34.54
C LYS A 288 -0.86 2.31 -35.19
N ASN A 289 -0.48 2.74 -36.40
CA ASN A 289 0.71 2.24 -37.08
C ASN A 289 1.97 2.56 -36.27
N LEU A 290 2.11 3.79 -35.78
CA LEU A 290 3.22 4.21 -34.93
C LEU A 290 3.35 3.33 -33.68
N LYS A 291 2.22 3.02 -33.02
CA LYS A 291 2.17 2.09 -31.87
C LYS A 291 2.62 0.69 -32.26
N SER A 292 2.17 0.16 -33.40
CA SER A 292 2.55 -1.18 -33.87
C SER A 292 4.04 -1.26 -34.22
N LYS A 293 4.57 -0.24 -34.91
CA LYS A 293 5.95 -0.21 -35.39
C LYS A 293 6.97 0.04 -34.28
N TYR A 294 6.67 0.95 -33.34
CA TYR A 294 7.62 1.41 -32.32
C TYR A 294 7.24 1.03 -30.89
N GLY A 295 6.11 0.37 -30.67
CA GLY A 295 5.63 0.05 -29.31
C GLY A 295 6.27 -1.19 -28.68
N LYS A 296 6.89 -2.09 -29.45
CA LYS A 296 7.48 -3.33 -28.90
C LYS A 296 8.61 -3.00 -27.90
N GLY A 297 8.54 -3.56 -26.69
CA GLY A 297 9.55 -3.32 -25.63
C GLY A 297 9.43 -1.98 -24.92
N ARG A 298 8.33 -1.24 -25.13
CA ARG A 298 8.02 0.04 -24.47
C ARG A 298 6.83 -0.07 -23.52
N GLU A 299 6.70 -1.20 -22.83
CA GLU A 299 5.76 -1.37 -21.73
C GLU A 299 6.06 -0.39 -20.59
N ARG A 300 5.04 -0.06 -19.80
CA ARG A 300 5.20 0.77 -18.60
C ARG A 300 6.18 0.09 -17.65
N LYS A 301 7.12 0.86 -17.12
CA LYS A 301 8.14 0.38 -16.19
C LYS A 301 7.82 0.74 -14.74
N SER A 302 7.34 1.95 -14.50
CA SER A 302 7.00 2.41 -13.15
C SER A 302 5.63 1.89 -12.69
N GLU A 303 5.60 1.38 -11.47
CA GLU A 303 4.37 0.95 -10.79
C GLU A 303 3.70 2.12 -10.07
N ILE A 304 2.41 2.36 -10.30
CA ILE A 304 1.68 3.42 -9.60
C ILE A 304 1.10 2.85 -8.30
N ARG A 305 1.51 3.42 -7.15
CA ARG A 305 0.99 3.05 -5.83
C ARG A 305 0.89 4.27 -4.94
N ILE A 306 -0.15 4.35 -4.12
CA ILE A 306 -0.34 5.44 -3.15
C ILE A 306 0.58 5.18 -1.94
N PHE A 307 1.26 6.22 -1.47
CA PHE A 307 2.15 6.10 -0.32
C PHE A 307 1.50 6.63 0.95
N ASP A 308 1.58 5.84 2.02
CA ASP A 308 1.38 6.37 3.36
C ASP A 308 2.52 7.29 3.78
N ASP A 309 2.15 8.30 4.58
CA ASP A 309 3.10 9.19 5.24
C ASP A 309 3.85 8.44 6.34
N ILE A 310 5.15 8.24 6.13
CA ILE A 310 6.03 7.62 7.11
C ILE A 310 6.40 8.70 8.14
N GLU A 311 5.81 8.63 9.33
CA GLU A 311 6.22 9.49 10.45
C GLU A 311 7.65 9.13 10.87
N ALA A 312 8.61 9.97 10.47
CA ALA A 312 10.02 9.81 10.81
C ALA A 312 10.27 9.50 12.30
N THR A 313 9.46 10.07 13.21
CA THR A 313 9.56 9.85 14.66
C THR A 313 9.27 8.41 15.10
N LYS A 314 8.38 7.69 14.41
CA LYS A 314 8.02 6.31 14.76
C LYS A 314 9.07 5.27 14.34
N VAL A 315 9.94 5.67 13.41
CA VAL A 315 10.82 4.77 12.66
C VAL A 315 12.28 4.87 13.12
N VAL A 316 12.62 5.84 13.96
CA VAL A 316 13.97 5.98 14.51
C VAL A 316 14.30 4.79 15.41
N ILE A 317 15.50 4.23 15.22
CA ILE A 317 16.03 3.13 16.01
C ILE A 317 16.31 3.64 17.43
N ARG A 318 15.65 3.05 18.44
CA ARG A 318 15.96 3.26 19.86
C ARG A 318 17.29 2.60 20.20
N ASN A 319 18.38 3.36 20.05
CA ASN A 319 19.74 2.86 20.20
C ASN A 319 20.44 3.34 21.47
N THR A 320 19.81 4.22 22.24
CA THR A 320 20.41 4.88 23.38
C THR A 320 19.79 4.37 24.67
N LYS A 321 20.62 3.98 25.64
CA LYS A 321 20.15 3.48 26.93
C LYS A 321 19.83 4.64 27.86
N LEU A 322 18.62 4.64 28.39
CA LEU A 322 18.19 5.60 29.40
C LEU A 322 18.52 5.09 30.79
N TYR A 323 19.14 5.93 31.60
CA TYR A 323 19.51 5.65 32.98
C TYR A 323 18.91 6.69 33.93
N VAL A 324 18.70 6.30 35.18
CA VAL A 324 18.16 7.17 36.23
C VAL A 324 18.93 7.03 37.54
N ASN A 325 19.27 8.16 38.14
CA ASN A 325 19.66 8.24 39.55
C ASN A 325 18.48 8.79 40.35
N ARG A 326 17.79 7.90 41.06
CA ARG A 326 16.54 8.23 41.75
C ARG A 326 16.73 9.14 42.94
N GLU A 327 17.80 8.98 43.70
CA GLU A 327 18.06 9.75 44.93
C GLU A 327 18.47 11.18 44.61
N GLU A 328 19.45 11.35 43.73
CA GLU A 328 19.96 12.65 43.33
C GLU A 328 19.02 13.38 42.36
N GLY A 329 18.14 12.65 41.65
CA GLY A 329 17.12 13.24 40.79
C GLY A 329 17.60 13.54 39.37
N PHE A 330 18.53 12.72 38.85
CA PHE A 330 19.04 12.85 37.49
C PHE A 330 18.52 11.74 36.58
N VAL A 331 18.26 12.08 35.33
CA VAL A 331 17.89 11.14 34.25
C VAL A 331 18.70 11.48 33.01
N GLY A 332 19.15 10.48 32.26
CA GLY A 332 19.91 10.74 31.03
C GLY A 332 20.68 9.53 30.53
N THR A 333 21.43 9.73 29.45
CA THR A 333 22.12 8.66 28.71
C THR A 333 23.56 8.46 29.16
N SER A 334 24.15 9.45 29.85
CA SER A 334 25.53 9.40 30.35
C SER A 334 25.69 8.71 31.71
N LEU A 335 24.57 8.45 32.41
CA LEU A 335 24.52 7.88 33.77
C LEU A 335 24.71 6.36 33.77
N ARG A 336 25.76 5.87 33.08
CA ARG A 336 25.98 4.42 32.83
C ARG A 336 26.20 3.56 34.08
N ARG A 337 26.47 4.20 35.23
CA ARG A 337 26.69 3.53 36.53
C ARG A 337 25.39 3.40 37.34
N ASP A 338 24.34 4.10 36.94
CA ASP A 338 23.07 4.16 37.65
C ASP A 338 22.05 3.14 37.07
N GLU A 339 20.82 3.15 37.60
CA GLU A 339 19.76 2.21 37.22
C GLU A 339 19.38 2.34 35.74
N TYR A 340 19.43 1.24 34.99
CA TYR A 340 18.94 1.18 33.62
C TYR A 340 17.41 1.14 33.58
N VAL A 341 16.80 1.97 32.73
CA VAL A 341 15.34 2.08 32.60
C VAL A 341 14.83 1.39 31.34
N THR A 342 15.24 1.88 30.16
CA THR A 342 14.76 1.40 28.86
C THR A 342 15.66 1.93 27.74
N ASP A 343 15.57 1.33 26.56
CA ASP A 343 16.14 1.90 25.34
C ASP A 343 15.23 3.01 24.80
N CYS A 344 15.85 4.10 24.35
CA CYS A 344 15.22 5.32 23.83
C CYS A 344 16.01 5.88 22.65
N SER A 345 15.40 6.79 21.89
CA SER A 345 16.06 7.60 20.87
C SER A 345 16.36 9.01 21.41
N ASP A 346 17.37 9.66 20.83
CA ASP A 346 17.73 11.07 21.05
C ASP A 346 16.58 12.06 20.79
N ILE A 347 15.59 11.69 19.97
CA ILE A 347 14.41 12.53 19.71
C ILE A 347 13.23 12.24 20.64
N ASP A 348 13.29 11.15 21.42
CA ASP A 348 12.22 10.78 22.34
C ASP A 348 12.09 11.81 23.47
N ASP A 349 10.87 11.93 23.98
CA ASP A 349 10.59 12.63 25.22
C ASP A 349 10.52 11.59 26.35
N ILE A 350 10.98 11.95 27.53
CA ILE A 350 10.91 11.13 28.74
C ILE A 350 9.99 11.79 29.75
N ILE A 351 9.15 10.99 30.40
CA ILE A 351 8.28 11.43 31.49
C ILE A 351 8.86 10.93 32.81
N VAL A 352 8.99 11.83 33.77
CA VAL A 352 9.53 11.54 35.10
C VAL A 352 8.57 11.98 36.18
N PHE A 353 8.39 11.14 37.19
CA PHE A 353 7.58 11.40 38.38
C PHE A 353 8.44 11.37 39.63
N THR A 354 8.22 12.31 40.55
CA THR A 354 8.94 12.38 41.83
C THR A 354 8.03 12.05 43.01
N LYS A 355 8.64 11.67 44.14
CA LYS A 355 7.95 11.35 45.41
C LYS A 355 7.16 12.53 45.98
N GLU A 356 7.53 13.76 45.63
CA GLU A 356 6.79 14.99 45.99
C GLU A 356 5.50 15.16 45.17
N GLY A 357 5.24 14.27 44.21
CA GLY A 357 4.09 14.35 43.31
C GLY A 357 4.26 15.43 42.25
N LYS A 358 5.48 15.58 41.71
CA LYS A 358 5.73 16.40 40.53
C LYS A 358 5.99 15.50 39.32
N ALA A 359 5.54 15.93 38.16
CA ALA A 359 5.87 15.32 36.88
C ALA A 359 6.59 16.33 35.97
N MET A 360 7.60 15.86 35.24
CA MET A 360 8.29 16.64 34.20
C MET A 360 8.35 15.80 32.93
N ILE A 361 8.19 16.45 31.78
CA ILE A 361 8.50 15.86 30.49
C ILE A 361 9.67 16.62 29.89
N THR A 362 10.75 15.92 29.57
CA THR A 362 11.98 16.51 29.02
C THR A 362 12.46 15.67 27.85
N LYS A 363 13.33 16.25 27.01
CA LYS A 363 13.95 15.52 25.91
C LYS A 363 15.03 14.59 26.46
N VAL A 364 15.30 13.47 25.77
CA VAL A 364 16.49 12.66 26.07
C VAL A 364 17.76 13.51 25.89
N ASP A 365 18.54 13.63 26.95
CA ASP A 365 19.81 14.35 27.00
C ASP A 365 20.86 13.53 27.79
N ALA A 366 22.11 13.98 27.81
CA ALA A 366 23.20 13.33 28.52
C ALA A 366 22.91 13.22 30.03
N LYS A 367 22.43 14.32 30.65
CA LYS A 367 22.09 14.39 32.08
C LYS A 367 21.14 15.56 32.34
N THR A 368 19.93 15.26 32.81
CA THR A 368 18.90 16.25 33.13
C THR A 368 18.46 16.10 34.59
N PHE A 369 18.37 17.21 35.32
CA PHE A 369 17.85 17.24 36.68
C PHE A 369 16.33 17.46 36.67
N VAL A 370 15.59 16.57 37.34
CA VAL A 370 14.11 16.57 37.34
C VAL A 370 13.51 16.62 38.75
N GLY A 371 14.37 16.61 39.79
CA GLY A 371 13.99 16.64 41.20
C GLY A 371 14.33 15.34 41.93
N LYS A 372 14.69 15.45 43.21
CA LYS A 372 15.11 14.32 44.05
C LYS A 372 13.98 13.31 44.27
N ASN A 373 14.35 12.06 44.55
CA ASN A 373 13.45 10.95 44.83
C ASN A 373 12.50 10.62 43.66
N ILE A 374 13.06 10.23 42.53
CA ILE A 374 12.30 9.80 41.35
C ILE A 374 11.62 8.46 41.62
N ILE A 375 10.30 8.42 41.43
CA ILE A 375 9.48 7.20 41.61
C ILE A 375 9.23 6.46 40.30
N HIS A 376 9.17 7.16 39.16
CA HIS A 376 8.95 6.53 37.86
C HIS A 376 9.58 7.32 36.72
N VAL A 377 10.14 6.60 35.74
CA VAL A 377 10.68 7.13 34.49
C VAL A 377 10.24 6.22 33.35
N ALA A 378 9.77 6.81 32.26
CA ALA A 378 9.45 6.09 31.03
C ALA A 378 9.60 6.97 29.80
N VAL A 379 9.67 6.35 28.61
CA VAL A 379 9.57 7.07 27.34
C VAL A 379 8.14 7.56 27.15
N PHE A 380 7.98 8.87 26.95
CA PHE A 380 6.71 9.54 26.83
C PHE A 380 6.15 9.48 25.41
N LYS A 381 4.99 8.84 25.25
CA LYS A 381 4.24 8.81 24.00
C LYS A 381 3.27 10.00 23.93
N LYS A 382 3.55 10.96 23.06
CA LYS A 382 2.65 12.12 22.84
C LYS A 382 1.27 11.64 22.37
N LYS A 383 0.22 12.31 22.86
CA LYS A 383 -1.19 12.03 22.58
C LYS A 383 -1.64 10.63 23.02
N ASP A 384 -0.87 9.93 23.83
CA ASP A 384 -1.27 8.64 24.38
C ASP A 384 -2.40 8.84 25.40
N LYS A 385 -3.55 8.24 25.11
CA LYS A 385 -4.73 8.22 25.98
C LYS A 385 -4.91 6.87 26.68
N ARG A 386 -4.08 5.86 26.38
CA ARG A 386 -4.20 4.52 26.98
C ARG A 386 -3.43 4.42 28.29
N THR A 387 -2.21 4.95 28.32
CA THR A 387 -1.40 4.94 29.55
C THR A 387 -2.10 5.75 30.65
N THR A 388 -2.57 5.04 31.66
CA THR A 388 -3.22 5.60 32.85
C THR A 388 -2.27 5.48 34.02
N TYR A 389 -2.15 6.55 34.80
CA TYR A 389 -1.35 6.57 36.01
C TYR A 389 -2.27 6.51 37.21
N ASN A 390 -2.10 5.47 38.02
CA ASN A 390 -2.81 5.28 39.27
C ASN A 390 -1.92 5.83 40.39
N MET A 391 -2.47 6.71 41.23
CA MET A 391 -1.69 7.41 42.25
C MET A 391 -2.49 7.58 43.54
N ILE A 392 -1.86 7.24 44.67
CA ILE A 392 -2.33 7.60 46.01
C ILE A 392 -1.30 8.50 46.65
N TYR A 393 -1.74 9.67 47.12
CA TYR A 393 -0.85 10.69 47.67
C TYR A 393 -1.45 11.37 48.90
N LYS A 394 -0.59 11.86 49.78
CA LYS A 394 -0.94 12.69 50.92
C LYS A 394 -0.79 14.18 50.58
N ASP A 395 -1.82 14.96 50.87
CA ASP A 395 -1.84 16.41 50.60
C ASP A 395 -1.26 17.23 51.76
N GLY A 396 0.05 17.47 51.73
CA GLY A 396 0.77 18.29 52.70
C GLY A 396 0.95 17.68 54.10
N ARG A 397 1.58 18.45 55.00
CA ARG A 397 1.85 18.01 56.38
C ARG A 397 0.55 17.84 57.18
N GLY A 398 0.14 16.59 57.39
CA GLY A 398 -1.05 16.26 58.17
C GLY A 398 -2.39 16.35 57.42
N GLY A 399 -2.38 16.60 56.11
CA GLY A 399 -3.60 16.55 55.30
C GLY A 399 -4.06 15.14 54.96
N PRO A 400 -5.26 15.01 54.37
CA PRO A 400 -5.84 13.72 53.98
C PRO A 400 -5.09 13.08 52.80
N THR A 401 -5.29 11.76 52.66
CA THR A 401 -4.79 10.95 51.55
C THR A 401 -5.86 10.85 50.47
N TYR A 402 -5.46 11.06 49.22
CA TYR A 402 -6.32 10.99 48.04
C TYR A 402 -5.87 9.89 47.09
N ILE A 403 -6.84 9.33 46.35
CA ILE A 403 -6.65 8.38 45.25
C ILE A 403 -7.12 9.01 43.95
N LYS A 404 -6.36 8.83 42.86
CA LYS A 404 -6.76 9.28 41.52
C LYS A 404 -6.16 8.43 40.42
N ARG A 405 -6.87 8.40 39.29
CA ARG A 405 -6.43 7.85 38.00
C ARG A 405 -6.41 8.98 36.98
N PHE A 406 -5.32 9.11 36.23
CA PHE A 406 -5.17 10.21 35.28
C PHE A 406 -4.25 9.88 34.12
N ASN A 407 -4.48 10.58 32.99
CA ASN A 407 -3.67 10.42 31.78
C ASN A 407 -2.88 11.70 31.53
N ILE A 408 -1.71 11.57 30.92
CA ILE A 408 -0.88 12.69 30.48
C ILE A 408 -0.75 12.59 28.97
N THR A 409 -1.53 13.39 28.24
CA THR A 409 -1.60 13.35 26.77
C THR A 409 -0.61 14.32 26.10
N SER A 410 -0.49 15.54 26.64
CA SER A 410 0.43 16.56 26.15
C SER A 410 0.74 17.58 27.23
N VAL A 411 1.99 17.99 27.32
CA VAL A 411 2.45 19.07 28.19
C VAL A 411 3.61 19.83 27.54
N THR A 412 3.85 21.06 27.99
CA THR A 412 5.06 21.81 27.65
C THR A 412 6.28 21.12 28.25
N ARG A 413 7.34 20.95 27.44
CA ARG A 413 8.63 20.39 27.86
C ARG A 413 9.28 21.23 28.96
N ASP A 414 10.08 20.58 29.79
CA ASP A 414 10.94 21.15 30.84
C ASP A 414 10.18 21.96 31.91
N LYS A 415 8.85 21.86 31.92
CA LYS A 415 7.99 22.45 32.92
C LYS A 415 7.65 21.40 33.99
N LEU A 416 7.83 21.78 35.25
CA LEU A 416 7.37 20.99 36.39
C LEU A 416 5.87 21.15 36.59
N TYR A 417 5.15 20.02 36.57
CA TYR A 417 3.72 19.96 36.86
C TYR A 417 3.48 19.31 38.22
N THR A 418 2.79 20.03 39.09
CA THR A 418 2.35 19.47 40.37
C THR A 418 1.12 18.60 40.16
N LEU A 419 1.19 17.35 40.58
CA LEU A 419 0.09 16.36 40.52
C LEU A 419 -0.72 16.30 41.81
N THR A 420 -0.25 16.96 42.86
CA THR A 420 -0.96 17.14 44.13
C THR A 420 -1.67 18.50 44.13
N THR A 421 -2.31 18.85 45.24
CA THR A 421 -2.99 20.15 45.43
C THR A 421 -2.04 21.32 45.68
N GLY A 422 -0.71 21.12 45.60
CA GLY A 422 0.28 22.19 45.70
C GLY A 422 0.70 22.56 47.13
N LYS A 423 0.21 21.86 48.15
CA LYS A 423 0.63 22.10 49.53
C LYS A 423 2.07 21.61 49.77
N PRO A 424 2.87 22.37 50.55
CA PRO A 424 4.21 21.93 50.97
C PRO A 424 4.16 20.57 51.68
N GLN A 425 5.17 19.73 51.46
CA GLN A 425 5.31 18.39 52.07
C GLN A 425 4.22 17.37 51.66
N SER A 426 3.69 17.50 50.45
CA SER A 426 2.90 16.44 49.85
C SER A 426 3.78 15.25 49.44
N LEU A 427 3.29 14.03 49.63
CA LEU A 427 4.07 12.80 49.38
C LEU A 427 3.21 11.75 48.67
N VAL A 428 3.76 11.11 47.65
CA VAL A 428 3.15 9.97 46.97
C VAL A 428 3.42 8.70 47.77
N TYR A 429 2.36 7.95 48.07
CA TYR A 429 2.43 6.68 48.81
C TYR A 429 2.33 5.47 47.91
N TYR A 430 1.61 5.57 46.80
CA TYR A 430 1.47 4.48 45.83
C TYR A 430 1.41 5.07 44.42
N PHE A 431 2.10 4.44 43.47
CA PHE A 431 2.15 4.85 42.08
C PHE A 431 2.39 3.64 41.17
N THR A 432 1.58 3.53 40.12
CA THR A 432 1.76 2.56 39.04
C THR A 432 1.48 3.27 37.71
N ALA A 433 2.20 2.84 36.68
CA ALA A 433 2.04 3.32 35.32
C ALA A 433 1.53 2.15 34.49
N ASN A 434 0.28 2.27 34.02
CA ASN A 434 -0.50 1.18 33.47
C ASN A 434 -0.77 1.47 31.98
N PRO A 435 0.02 0.89 31.05
CA PRO A 435 -0.06 1.20 29.61
C PRO A 435 -1.42 0.89 28.99
N ASN A 436 -2.17 -0.07 29.55
CA ASN A 436 -3.50 -0.45 29.10
C ASN A 436 -4.59 -0.05 30.10
N GLY A 437 -4.31 0.95 30.93
CA GLY A 437 -5.28 1.42 31.92
C GLY A 437 -5.66 0.36 32.94
N GLU A 438 -4.77 -0.60 33.22
CA GLU A 438 -4.97 -1.61 34.25
C GLU A 438 -5.39 -0.96 35.59
N ALA A 439 -6.29 -1.63 36.32
CA ALA A 439 -6.78 -1.16 37.61
C ALA A 439 -6.56 -2.23 38.68
N GLU A 440 -5.54 -2.05 39.51
CA GLU A 440 -5.20 -2.97 40.59
C GLU A 440 -6.01 -2.76 41.86
N VAL A 441 -6.04 -3.79 42.72
CA VAL A 441 -6.60 -3.70 44.07
C VAL A 441 -5.48 -3.49 45.08
N VAL A 442 -5.61 -2.47 45.93
CA VAL A 442 -4.61 -2.12 46.95
C VAL A 442 -5.18 -2.11 48.36
N THR A 443 -4.40 -2.60 49.31
CA THR A 443 -4.71 -2.61 50.73
C THR A 443 -4.13 -1.39 51.42
N ILE A 444 -4.98 -0.59 52.08
CA ILE A 444 -4.59 0.57 52.89
C ILE A 444 -4.40 0.14 54.34
N ASN A 445 -3.20 0.38 54.89
CA ASN A 445 -2.91 0.14 56.31
C ASN A 445 -2.71 1.48 57.03
N LEU A 446 -3.50 1.76 58.07
CA LEU A 446 -3.36 2.97 58.88
C LEU A 446 -2.40 2.80 60.07
N ARG A 447 -1.87 3.90 60.59
CA ARG A 447 -1.23 3.92 61.90
C ARG A 447 -2.31 3.92 62.98
N GLN A 448 -2.14 3.11 64.01
CA GLN A 448 -3.03 3.07 65.15
C GLN A 448 -2.81 4.33 66.00
N VAL A 449 -3.74 5.27 65.91
CA VAL A 449 -3.74 6.52 66.68
C VAL A 449 -5.18 6.82 67.10
N GLY A 450 -5.44 6.88 68.41
CA GLY A 450 -6.80 7.10 68.95
C GLY A 450 -7.78 5.93 68.71
N SER A 451 -9.08 6.24 68.64
CA SER A 451 -10.20 5.29 68.54
C SER A 451 -10.63 4.96 67.10
N ILE A 452 -9.66 4.66 66.21
CA ILE A 452 -9.93 4.26 64.82
C ILE A 452 -10.48 2.82 64.79
N LYS A 453 -11.70 2.62 64.26
CA LYS A 453 -12.37 1.31 64.19
C LYS A 453 -11.85 0.39 63.08
N LYS A 454 -11.44 0.94 61.92
CA LYS A 454 -10.96 0.17 60.75
C LYS A 454 -9.52 0.55 60.43
N LEU A 455 -8.59 -0.36 60.72
CA LEU A 455 -7.14 -0.14 60.52
C LEU A 455 -6.64 -0.60 59.14
N LYS A 456 -7.39 -1.49 58.48
CA LYS A 456 -7.04 -2.09 57.19
C LYS A 456 -8.30 -2.26 56.34
N TRP A 457 -8.21 -1.92 55.05
CA TRP A 457 -9.25 -2.22 54.04
C TRP A 457 -8.65 -2.17 52.64
N ASP A 458 -9.37 -2.74 51.69
CA ASP A 458 -8.97 -2.77 50.28
C ASP A 458 -9.72 -1.70 49.49
N ILE A 459 -9.05 -1.15 48.49
CA ILE A 459 -9.60 -0.20 47.52
C ILE A 459 -9.26 -0.70 46.13
N ASP A 460 -10.28 -0.74 45.27
CA ASP A 460 -10.11 -1.01 43.86
C ASP A 460 -9.90 0.31 43.08
N PHE A 461 -8.91 0.32 42.19
CA PHE A 461 -8.73 1.41 41.24
C PHE A 461 -9.80 1.40 40.14
N ALA A 462 -10.50 0.29 39.89
CA ALA A 462 -11.56 0.19 38.89
C ALA A 462 -12.71 1.16 39.20
N ASP A 463 -13.05 1.32 40.49
CA ASP A 463 -14.08 2.24 41.00
C ASP A 463 -13.73 3.73 40.81
N VAL A 464 -12.46 4.03 40.52
CA VAL A 464 -11.98 5.41 40.38
C VAL A 464 -12.05 5.85 38.92
N LEU A 465 -12.87 6.85 38.63
CA LEU A 465 -12.93 7.43 37.29
C LEU A 465 -11.59 8.07 36.87
N ILE A 466 -11.19 7.82 35.63
CA ILE A 466 -10.01 8.45 35.00
C ILE A 466 -10.33 9.92 34.73
N LYS A 467 -9.61 10.83 35.38
CA LYS A 467 -9.77 12.30 35.26
C LYS A 467 -8.49 12.95 34.75
N GLY A 468 -8.51 14.26 34.52
CA GLY A 468 -7.30 15.02 34.14
C GLY A 468 -6.27 15.08 35.27
N ARG A 469 -4.98 15.27 34.93
CA ARG A 469 -3.86 15.35 35.89
C ARG A 469 -4.03 16.38 37.02
N ALA A 470 -4.78 17.46 36.77
CA ALA A 470 -5.05 18.52 37.76
C ALA A 470 -6.14 18.13 38.77
N SER A 471 -6.80 16.99 38.58
CA SER A 471 -7.81 16.51 39.53
C SER A 471 -7.16 16.17 40.88
N LYS A 472 -7.86 16.54 41.94
CA LYS A 472 -7.50 16.23 43.33
C LYS A 472 -7.73 14.76 43.69
N GLY A 473 -8.62 14.06 42.98
CA GLY A 473 -8.99 12.69 43.32
C GLY A 473 -10.01 12.56 44.45
N ASN A 474 -10.32 11.32 44.81
CA ASN A 474 -11.25 10.96 45.87
C ASN A 474 -10.50 10.78 47.20
N ILE A 475 -11.15 11.03 48.33
CA ILE A 475 -10.53 10.86 49.66
C ILE A 475 -10.46 9.37 49.98
N VAL A 476 -9.26 8.88 50.30
CA VAL A 476 -9.03 7.54 50.85
C VAL A 476 -9.23 7.56 52.36
N THR A 477 -8.55 8.48 53.04
CA THR A 477 -8.63 8.62 54.49
C THR A 477 -8.17 9.99 54.95
N LYS A 478 -8.66 10.43 56.11
CA LYS A 478 -8.15 11.61 56.83
C LYS A 478 -7.06 11.23 57.85
N TYR A 479 -6.91 9.95 58.14
CA TYR A 479 -5.99 9.44 59.14
C TYR A 479 -4.59 9.17 58.56
N SER A 480 -3.61 9.01 59.44
CA SER A 480 -2.22 8.76 59.03
C SER A 480 -2.05 7.35 58.47
N VAL A 481 -1.69 7.24 57.19
CA VAL A 481 -1.39 5.97 56.52
C VAL A 481 -0.01 5.45 56.97
N LYS A 482 0.06 4.16 57.34
CA LYS A 482 1.31 3.45 57.65
C LYS A 482 2.00 3.00 56.36
N ARG A 483 1.29 2.27 55.50
CA ARG A 483 1.75 1.78 54.19
C ARG A 483 0.57 1.38 53.30
N ILE A 484 0.82 1.25 52.01
CA ILE A 484 -0.13 0.74 51.02
C ILE A 484 0.52 -0.47 50.34
N GLU A 485 -0.23 -1.57 50.22
CA GLU A 485 0.26 -2.85 49.68
C GLU A 485 -0.57 -3.25 48.47
N LEU A 486 0.06 -3.82 47.44
CA LEU A 486 -0.64 -4.39 46.28
C LEU A 486 -1.27 -5.73 46.69
N LYS A 487 -2.57 -5.90 46.48
CA LYS A 487 -3.30 -7.14 46.74
C LYS A 487 -3.40 -8.00 45.48
N GLU A 488 -3.85 -7.41 44.38
CA GLU A 488 -4.11 -8.10 43.11
C GLU A 488 -3.70 -7.25 41.90
N LYS A 489 -3.12 -7.88 40.87
CA LYS A 489 -2.74 -7.18 39.63
C LYS A 489 -3.98 -6.82 38.84
N GLY A 490 -4.04 -5.59 38.34
CA GLY A 490 -5.21 -5.09 37.64
C GLY A 490 -5.47 -5.69 36.27
N VAL A 491 -6.75 -5.85 35.94
CA VAL A 491 -7.23 -6.20 34.59
C VAL A 491 -7.36 -4.92 33.76
N SER A 492 -7.25 -5.01 32.43
CA SER A 492 -7.36 -3.84 31.55
C SER A 492 -8.79 -3.28 31.59
N THR A 493 -8.95 -2.02 31.99
CA THR A 493 -10.27 -1.35 32.00
C THR A 493 -10.56 -0.60 30.69
N LEU A 494 -9.79 -0.85 29.62
CA LEU A 494 -9.94 -0.17 28.33
C LEU A 494 -10.62 -1.07 27.31
N LYS A 495 -11.53 -0.49 26.51
CA LYS A 495 -12.22 -1.21 25.44
C LYS A 495 -11.26 -1.77 24.38
N PRO A 496 -11.55 -2.96 23.80
CA PRO A 496 -10.85 -3.50 22.63
C PRO A 496 -10.81 -2.49 21.48
N ARG A 497 -9.75 -2.53 20.66
CA ARG A 497 -9.60 -1.63 19.51
C ARG A 497 -9.89 -2.38 18.23
N LYS A 498 -10.74 -1.80 17.39
CA LYS A 498 -10.92 -2.26 16.01
C LYS A 498 -9.68 -1.95 15.17
N ILE A 499 -9.19 -2.96 14.45
CA ILE A 499 -8.07 -2.84 13.51
C ILE A 499 -8.58 -3.20 12.13
N TRP A 500 -8.22 -2.39 11.13
CA TRP A 500 -8.55 -2.61 9.73
C TRP A 500 -7.29 -2.82 8.91
N PHE A 501 -7.42 -3.54 7.80
CA PHE A 501 -6.39 -3.70 6.78
C PHE A 501 -6.78 -2.92 5.53
N ASP A 502 -5.91 -1.98 5.12
CA ASP A 502 -6.06 -1.25 3.87
C ASP A 502 -5.23 -1.97 2.79
N ASP A 503 -5.90 -2.60 1.83
CA ASP A 503 -5.26 -3.35 0.74
C ASP A 503 -4.51 -2.45 -0.26
N VAL A 504 -4.93 -1.18 -0.41
CA VAL A 504 -4.28 -0.24 -1.34
C VAL A 504 -2.89 0.14 -0.85
N VAL A 505 -2.75 0.32 0.47
CA VAL A 505 -1.48 0.71 1.10
C VAL A 505 -0.78 -0.45 1.80
N ARG A 506 -1.45 -1.61 1.88
CA ARG A 506 -1.05 -2.84 2.58
C ARG A 506 -0.57 -2.62 3.99
N ARG A 507 -1.41 -1.95 4.79
CA ARG A 507 -1.10 -1.57 6.16
C ARG A 507 -2.30 -1.69 7.08
N LEU A 508 -1.98 -1.93 8.35
CA LEU A 508 -2.97 -1.86 9.41
C LEU A 508 -3.28 -0.40 9.73
N ASN A 509 -4.55 -0.13 9.93
CA ASN A 509 -5.04 1.15 10.39
C ASN A 509 -6.18 0.98 11.39
N VAL A 510 -6.62 2.11 11.91
CA VAL A 510 -7.54 2.25 13.05
C VAL A 510 -8.60 3.31 12.77
N ASP A 511 -8.61 3.80 11.52
CA ASP A 511 -9.44 4.91 11.06
C ASP A 511 -10.65 4.40 10.27
N GLY A 512 -10.87 3.08 10.23
CA GLY A 512 -12.00 2.47 9.52
C GLY A 512 -11.77 2.26 8.02
N ARG A 513 -10.52 2.25 7.55
CA ARG A 513 -10.21 2.10 6.12
C ARG A 513 -9.93 0.65 5.75
N GLY A 514 -10.64 0.12 4.76
CA GLY A 514 -10.45 -1.26 4.28
C GLY A 514 -11.23 -2.30 5.08
N GLU A 515 -10.71 -3.52 5.15
CA GLU A 515 -11.38 -4.67 5.76
C GLU A 515 -11.17 -4.71 7.28
N LEU A 516 -12.23 -4.98 8.05
CA LEU A 516 -12.15 -5.09 9.50
C LEU A 516 -11.56 -6.46 9.88
N LEU A 517 -10.38 -6.47 10.50
CA LEU A 517 -9.74 -7.70 10.97
C LEU A 517 -10.30 -8.19 12.31
N GLY A 518 -10.98 -7.32 13.05
CA GLY A 518 -11.62 -7.62 14.33
C GLY A 518 -11.26 -6.65 15.45
N GLU A 519 -11.66 -7.02 16.66
CA GLU A 519 -11.38 -6.28 17.89
C GLU A 519 -10.20 -6.90 18.63
N PHE A 520 -9.18 -6.07 18.89
CA PHE A 520 -7.92 -6.49 19.48
C PHE A 520 -7.74 -5.90 20.89
N ARG A 521 -7.48 -6.81 21.84
CA ARG A 521 -6.92 -6.54 23.17
C ARG A 521 -5.38 -6.49 23.08
N GLY A 522 -4.71 -6.21 24.19
CA GLY A 522 -3.26 -5.90 24.19
C GLY A 522 -2.34 -7.08 23.82
N ASP A 523 -2.85 -8.29 23.97
CA ASP A 523 -2.20 -9.58 23.81
C ASP A 523 -2.69 -10.38 22.59
N ASP A 524 -3.73 -9.90 21.91
CA ASP A 524 -4.26 -10.50 20.69
C ASP A 524 -3.24 -10.43 19.53
N LEU A 525 -3.09 -11.54 18.81
CA LEU A 525 -2.17 -11.66 17.66
C LEU A 525 -2.93 -11.65 16.33
N LEU A 526 -2.24 -11.26 15.26
CA LEU A 526 -2.65 -11.49 13.89
C LEU A 526 -2.02 -12.77 13.35
N MET A 527 -2.71 -13.41 12.41
CA MET A 527 -2.21 -14.50 11.59
C MET A 527 -2.15 -14.07 10.12
N VAL A 528 -1.02 -14.37 9.48
CA VAL A 528 -0.79 -14.17 8.04
C VAL A 528 -0.40 -15.49 7.40
N VAL A 529 -0.96 -15.79 6.23
CA VAL A 529 -0.53 -16.89 5.35
C VAL A 529 -0.16 -16.34 3.98
N ASN A 530 0.96 -16.80 3.41
CA ASN A 530 1.41 -16.40 2.07
C ASN A 530 1.43 -17.56 1.05
N GLN A 531 1.60 -17.24 -0.23
CA GLN A 531 1.64 -18.17 -1.36
C GLN A 531 2.82 -19.16 -1.30
N LYS A 532 3.85 -18.83 -0.51
CA LYS A 532 4.98 -19.73 -0.25
C LYS A 532 4.65 -20.82 0.77
N GLY A 533 3.43 -20.84 1.31
CA GLY A 533 3.00 -21.83 2.30
C GLY A 533 3.61 -21.61 3.69
N VAL A 534 3.85 -20.35 4.05
CA VAL A 534 4.32 -19.94 5.38
C VAL A 534 3.16 -19.32 6.15
N ALA A 535 2.96 -19.78 7.38
CA ALA A 535 2.03 -19.18 8.33
C ALA A 535 2.81 -18.44 9.43
N LYS A 536 2.41 -17.20 9.72
CA LYS A 536 3.08 -16.32 10.69
C LYS A 536 2.08 -15.69 11.63
N THR A 537 2.35 -15.76 12.93
CA THR A 537 1.60 -15.03 13.96
C THR A 537 2.44 -13.92 14.56
N PHE A 538 1.86 -12.75 14.83
CA PHE A 538 2.59 -11.62 15.44
C PHE A 538 1.64 -10.58 16.06
N LEU A 539 2.17 -9.78 16.99
CA LEU A 539 1.44 -8.65 17.56
C LEU A 539 1.14 -7.58 16.49
N PRO A 540 -0.12 -7.14 16.31
CA PRO A 540 -0.48 -6.14 15.32
C PRO A 540 0.22 -4.82 15.60
N THR A 541 1.10 -4.38 14.68
CA THR A 541 1.68 -3.04 14.71
C THR A 541 1.23 -2.25 13.50
N MET A 542 0.90 -0.96 13.68
CA MET A 542 0.50 -0.08 12.56
C MET A 542 1.63 0.18 11.54
N THR A 543 2.84 -0.28 11.85
CA THR A 543 4.01 -0.25 10.97
C THR A 543 4.22 -1.58 10.22
N SER A 544 3.44 -2.62 10.52
CA SER A 544 3.55 -3.91 9.84
C SER A 544 3.23 -3.75 8.35
N ARG A 545 4.15 -4.20 7.49
CA ARG A 545 3.96 -4.29 6.05
C ARG A 545 3.60 -5.73 5.68
N PHE A 546 2.79 -5.88 4.64
CA PHE A 546 2.35 -7.17 4.13
C PHE A 546 2.79 -7.32 2.68
N ASP A 547 3.34 -8.50 2.37
CA ASP A 547 3.90 -8.82 1.06
C ASP A 547 2.80 -9.02 0.00
N ASP A 548 3.18 -8.93 -1.29
CA ASP A 548 2.29 -9.20 -2.43
C ASP A 548 1.73 -10.62 -2.45
N ASP A 549 2.44 -11.56 -1.83
CA ASP A 549 2.10 -12.98 -1.82
C ASP A 549 1.21 -13.38 -0.63
N MET A 550 0.71 -12.43 0.17
CA MET A 550 -0.23 -12.71 1.25
C MET A 550 -1.59 -13.17 0.70
N ILE A 551 -2.10 -14.29 1.23
CA ILE A 551 -3.42 -14.85 0.87
C ILE A 551 -4.43 -14.63 2.00
N VAL A 552 -4.00 -14.79 3.25
CA VAL A 552 -4.89 -14.71 4.42
C VAL A 552 -4.32 -13.72 5.43
N LEU A 553 -5.19 -12.88 5.98
CA LEU A 553 -4.92 -12.00 7.11
C LEU A 553 -6.14 -11.96 8.03
N GLU A 554 -6.05 -12.54 9.23
CA GLU A 554 -7.14 -12.51 10.22
C GLU A 554 -6.61 -12.43 11.65
N LYS A 555 -7.49 -12.11 12.61
CA LYS A 555 -7.19 -12.25 14.04
C LYS A 555 -6.91 -13.73 14.34
N TRP A 556 -5.79 -14.00 14.99
CA TRP A 556 -5.41 -15.38 15.32
C TRP A 556 -6.32 -15.94 16.43
N ASN A 557 -6.98 -17.05 16.13
CA ASN A 557 -7.69 -17.87 17.11
C ASN A 557 -6.92 -19.20 17.29
N PRO A 558 -6.38 -19.50 18.48
CA PRO A 558 -5.61 -20.72 18.73
C PRO A 558 -6.38 -22.03 18.50
N ASN A 559 -7.72 -21.99 18.58
CA ASN A 559 -8.58 -23.17 18.46
C ASN A 559 -9.12 -23.36 17.03
N LYS A 560 -8.90 -22.40 16.13
CA LYS A 560 -9.44 -22.40 14.76
C LYS A 560 -8.47 -23.12 13.81
N PRO A 561 -8.87 -24.25 13.18
CA PRO A 561 -7.99 -25.02 12.30
C PRO A 561 -7.82 -24.36 10.93
N LEU A 562 -6.60 -24.41 10.38
CA LEU A 562 -6.31 -24.02 9.01
C LEU A 562 -6.31 -25.25 8.11
N SER A 563 -6.95 -25.12 6.95
CA SER A 563 -6.99 -26.14 5.92
C SER A 563 -6.23 -25.67 4.69
N ALA A 564 -5.19 -26.41 4.28
CA ALA A 564 -4.35 -26.07 3.13
C ALA A 564 -4.27 -27.23 2.14
N ILE A 565 -4.44 -26.92 0.85
CA ILE A 565 -4.22 -27.82 -0.28
C ILE A 565 -2.97 -27.34 -1.00
N TYR A 566 -2.00 -28.22 -1.19
CA TYR A 566 -0.74 -27.88 -1.83
C TYR A 566 -0.26 -29.00 -2.75
N TRP A 567 0.48 -28.62 -3.77
CA TRP A 567 1.18 -29.57 -4.63
C TRP A 567 2.51 -29.96 -4.01
N ASP A 568 2.72 -31.26 -3.76
CA ASP A 568 3.99 -31.77 -3.28
C ASP A 568 4.91 -32.07 -4.46
N GLY A 569 6.01 -31.32 -4.58
CA GLY A 569 6.92 -31.45 -5.70
C GLY A 569 7.76 -32.74 -5.71
N ALA A 570 7.91 -33.43 -4.57
CA ALA A 570 8.67 -34.68 -4.50
C ALA A 570 7.82 -35.89 -4.88
N LYS A 571 6.53 -35.86 -4.54
CA LYS A 571 5.55 -36.92 -4.85
C LYS A 571 4.74 -36.65 -6.11
N GLU A 572 4.79 -35.44 -6.65
CA GLU A 572 4.05 -34.96 -7.81
C GLU A 572 2.53 -35.20 -7.69
N ARG A 573 1.95 -34.84 -6.53
CA ARG A 573 0.52 -35.00 -6.22
C ARG A 573 0.02 -33.91 -5.28
N PHE A 574 -1.30 -33.67 -5.29
CA PHE A 574 -1.97 -32.80 -4.33
C PHE A 574 -2.17 -33.48 -2.98
N TYR A 575 -1.83 -32.77 -1.92
CA TYR A 575 -2.09 -33.13 -0.53
C TYR A 575 -2.97 -32.07 0.12
N VAL A 576 -3.81 -32.52 1.04
CA VAL A 576 -4.58 -31.66 1.94
C VAL A 576 -4.12 -31.84 3.36
N LYS A 577 -3.98 -30.73 4.08
CA LYS A 577 -3.56 -30.67 5.48
C LYS A 577 -4.52 -29.80 6.28
N ARG A 578 -4.96 -30.29 7.44
CA ARG A 578 -5.70 -29.52 8.45
C ARG A 578 -4.87 -29.45 9.73
N PHE A 579 -4.57 -28.27 10.25
CA PHE A 579 -3.65 -28.07 11.38
C PHE A 579 -3.98 -26.84 12.23
N LEU A 580 -3.51 -26.80 13.47
CA LEU A 580 -3.57 -25.63 14.36
C LEU A 580 -2.20 -24.94 14.41
N ILE A 581 -2.19 -23.64 14.63
CA ILE A 581 -0.96 -22.90 14.95
C ILE A 581 -0.78 -22.97 16.47
N GLU A 582 0.15 -23.81 16.92
CA GLU A 582 0.32 -24.12 18.35
C GLU A 582 0.99 -22.99 19.15
N GLN A 583 1.80 -22.15 18.52
CA GLN A 583 2.61 -21.13 19.19
C GLN A 583 2.45 -19.75 18.53
N GLY A 584 2.15 -18.75 19.34
CA GLY A 584 2.12 -17.35 18.93
C GLY A 584 3.53 -16.76 18.68
N ASN A 585 3.61 -15.69 17.89
CA ASN A 585 4.85 -14.96 17.56
C ASN A 585 5.90 -15.80 16.81
N ARG A 586 5.46 -16.72 15.96
CA ARG A 586 6.33 -17.63 15.21
C ARG A 586 5.94 -17.67 13.73
N GLU A 587 6.91 -18.03 12.91
CA GLU A 587 6.77 -18.26 11.47
C GLU A 587 7.12 -19.72 11.18
N ASP A 588 6.21 -20.45 10.55
CA ASP A 588 6.37 -21.86 10.25
C ASP A 588 5.95 -22.15 8.80
N LEU A 589 6.84 -22.79 8.05
CA LEU A 589 6.56 -23.36 6.73
C LEU A 589 5.72 -24.64 6.91
N PHE A 590 4.55 -24.68 6.27
CA PHE A 590 3.62 -25.82 6.35
C PHE A 590 3.49 -26.58 5.03
N ILE A 591 4.15 -26.18 3.95
CA ILE A 591 4.25 -27.01 2.73
C ILE A 591 5.63 -27.67 2.61
N SER A 592 5.82 -28.54 1.63
CA SER A 592 7.11 -29.20 1.41
C SER A 592 8.19 -28.20 0.93
N GLU A 593 9.42 -28.36 1.40
CA GLU A 593 10.58 -27.53 0.99
C GLU A 593 11.08 -27.82 -0.43
N HIS A 594 10.48 -28.77 -1.15
CA HIS A 594 10.91 -29.13 -2.49
C HIS A 594 10.62 -27.98 -3.48
N ALA A 595 11.57 -27.65 -4.35
CA ALA A 595 11.53 -26.47 -5.24
C ALA A 595 10.32 -26.41 -6.21
N LYS A 596 9.69 -27.56 -6.50
CA LYS A 596 8.47 -27.64 -7.33
C LYS A 596 7.16 -27.60 -6.51
N SER A 597 7.23 -27.45 -5.20
CA SER A 597 6.03 -27.41 -4.36
C SER A 597 5.46 -26.00 -4.36
N TYR A 598 4.13 -25.91 -4.38
CA TYR A 598 3.43 -24.63 -4.28
C TYR A 598 2.11 -24.83 -3.56
N LEU A 599 1.67 -23.78 -2.87
CA LEU A 599 0.36 -23.74 -2.25
C LEU A 599 -0.70 -23.49 -3.33
N GLU A 600 -1.73 -24.35 -3.37
CA GLU A 600 -2.86 -24.18 -4.28
C GLU A 600 -3.96 -23.34 -3.61
N LEU A 601 -4.32 -23.72 -2.38
CA LEU A 601 -5.45 -23.14 -1.66
C LEU A 601 -5.21 -23.19 -0.16
N VAL A 602 -5.69 -22.17 0.55
CA VAL A 602 -5.81 -22.17 2.01
C VAL A 602 -7.18 -21.63 2.40
N SER A 603 -7.81 -22.23 3.40
CA SER A 603 -9.06 -21.77 4.01
C SER A 603 -8.91 -21.73 5.52
N THR A 604 -9.49 -20.71 6.13
CA THR A 604 -9.63 -20.56 7.58
C THR A 604 -11.02 -20.98 8.05
N ASP A 605 -11.88 -21.49 7.19
CA ASP A 605 -13.22 -21.91 7.60
C ASP A 605 -13.13 -23.11 8.56
N TRP A 606 -14.02 -23.13 9.55
CA TRP A 606 -14.10 -24.25 10.50
C TRP A 606 -14.37 -25.57 9.79
N ARG A 607 -15.25 -25.55 8.78
CA ARG A 607 -15.71 -26.71 8.01
C ARG A 607 -15.66 -26.45 6.49
N PRO A 608 -14.47 -26.45 5.88
CA PRO A 608 -14.32 -26.10 4.47
C PRO A 608 -14.76 -27.22 3.53
N ILE A 609 -15.40 -26.85 2.43
CA ILE A 609 -15.70 -27.73 1.30
C ILE A 609 -14.89 -27.28 0.09
N VAL A 610 -14.31 -28.22 -0.64
CA VAL A 610 -13.64 -27.96 -1.91
C VAL A 610 -14.21 -28.79 -3.04
N GLU A 611 -14.24 -28.24 -4.24
CA GLU A 611 -14.65 -28.93 -5.45
C GLU A 611 -13.44 -29.21 -6.36
N LEU A 612 -13.31 -30.46 -6.82
CA LEU A 612 -12.28 -30.88 -7.77
C LEU A 612 -12.89 -31.03 -9.17
N GLU A 613 -12.40 -30.25 -10.13
CA GLU A 613 -12.74 -30.40 -11.54
C GLU A 613 -11.71 -31.30 -12.23
N PHE A 614 -12.17 -32.24 -13.07
CA PHE A 614 -11.30 -33.14 -13.82
C PHE A 614 -11.24 -32.75 -15.30
N PRO A 615 -10.08 -32.88 -15.98
CA PRO A 615 -9.95 -32.58 -17.40
C PRO A 615 -10.72 -33.62 -18.24
N LYS A 616 -11.44 -33.15 -19.26
CA LYS A 616 -12.19 -34.01 -20.19
C LYS A 616 -11.21 -34.87 -21.02
N PRO A 617 -11.24 -36.22 -20.90
CA PRO A 617 -10.40 -37.08 -21.73
C PRO A 617 -10.85 -37.01 -23.20
N ARG A 618 -9.90 -37.02 -24.14
CA ARG A 618 -10.19 -36.95 -25.57
C ARG A 618 -11.04 -38.15 -26.00
N GLY A 619 -12.29 -37.90 -26.42
CA GLY A 619 -13.23 -38.94 -26.86
C GLY A 619 -14.07 -39.60 -25.75
N LYS A 620 -14.06 -39.09 -24.52
CA LYS A 620 -14.96 -39.52 -23.42
C LYS A 620 -15.74 -38.33 -22.84
N ASP A 621 -16.82 -38.63 -22.14
CA ASP A 621 -17.57 -37.62 -21.38
C ASP A 621 -16.74 -37.04 -20.24
N ALA A 622 -17.05 -35.79 -19.88
CA ALA A 622 -16.42 -35.13 -18.74
C ALA A 622 -16.82 -35.87 -17.45
N LYS A 623 -15.84 -36.17 -16.58
CA LYS A 623 -16.14 -36.69 -15.26
C LYS A 623 -16.90 -35.63 -14.45
N PRO A 624 -17.87 -36.03 -13.60
CA PRO A 624 -18.50 -35.11 -12.68
C PRO A 624 -17.46 -34.55 -11.71
N ASN A 625 -17.66 -33.31 -11.29
CA ASN A 625 -16.84 -32.69 -10.26
C ASN A 625 -16.99 -33.46 -8.93
N LEU A 626 -15.92 -33.49 -8.14
CA LEU A 626 -15.91 -34.15 -6.82
C LEU A 626 -15.90 -33.10 -5.72
N SER A 627 -16.94 -33.08 -4.88
CA SER A 627 -16.99 -32.28 -3.66
C SER A 627 -16.33 -33.04 -2.51
N VAL A 628 -15.42 -32.40 -1.79
CA VAL A 628 -14.68 -32.96 -0.65
C VAL A 628 -14.90 -32.08 0.58
N ASP A 629 -15.51 -32.65 1.62
CA ASP A 629 -15.57 -32.07 2.96
C ASP A 629 -14.22 -32.31 3.65
N ILE A 630 -13.46 -31.23 3.87
CA ILE A 630 -12.08 -31.32 4.37
C ILE A 630 -12.05 -31.79 5.83
N GLU A 631 -13.02 -31.40 6.65
CA GLU A 631 -13.06 -31.81 8.06
C GLU A 631 -13.20 -33.32 8.19
N ASN A 632 -14.12 -33.90 7.43
CA ASN A 632 -14.32 -35.35 7.42
C ASN A 632 -13.22 -36.10 6.66
N PHE A 633 -12.54 -35.43 5.72
CA PHE A 633 -11.45 -36.04 4.94
C PHE A 633 -10.13 -36.16 5.73
N ILE A 634 -9.85 -35.23 6.64
CA ILE A 634 -8.61 -35.23 7.42
C ILE A 634 -8.78 -34.64 8.83
N ALA A 635 -8.36 -35.42 9.83
CA ALA A 635 -8.25 -34.95 11.21
C ALA A 635 -7.13 -33.90 11.37
N ILE A 636 -7.21 -33.08 12.42
CA ILE A 636 -6.17 -32.08 12.73
C ILE A 636 -4.84 -32.80 12.95
N LYS A 637 -3.82 -32.44 12.16
CA LYS A 637 -2.44 -32.92 12.27
C LYS A 637 -1.52 -31.77 12.69
N GLY A 638 -0.29 -32.10 13.10
CA GLY A 638 0.74 -31.09 13.36
C GLY A 638 1.12 -30.33 12.07
N ILE A 639 1.53 -29.07 12.23
CA ILE A 639 1.84 -28.15 11.12
C ILE A 639 2.87 -28.70 10.10
N LYS A 640 3.83 -29.52 10.58
CA LYS A 640 4.86 -30.17 9.75
C LYS A 640 4.45 -31.52 9.14
N ALA A 641 3.28 -32.07 9.45
CA ALA A 641 2.85 -33.37 8.92
C ALA A 641 2.50 -33.25 7.43
N LEU A 642 2.74 -34.27 6.60
CA LEU A 642 2.46 -34.20 5.15
C LEU A 642 0.97 -33.99 4.79
N GLY A 643 0.04 -34.40 5.66
CA GLY A 643 -1.40 -34.39 5.34
C GLY A 643 -1.89 -35.72 4.74
N ASN A 644 -3.00 -35.69 4.03
CA ASN A 644 -3.59 -36.83 3.29
C ASN A 644 -3.53 -36.53 1.79
N GLN A 645 -3.33 -37.55 0.96
CA GLN A 645 -3.37 -37.39 -0.49
C GLN A 645 -4.81 -37.03 -0.90
N LEU A 646 -4.99 -35.91 -1.61
CA LEU A 646 -6.32 -35.41 -1.98
C LEU A 646 -6.98 -36.27 -3.07
N THR A 647 -6.24 -36.59 -4.13
CA THR A 647 -6.67 -37.50 -5.18
C THR A 647 -5.46 -38.14 -5.88
N SER A 648 -5.66 -39.30 -6.52
CA SER A 648 -4.67 -39.93 -7.40
C SER A 648 -4.81 -39.51 -8.87
N GLU A 649 -5.90 -38.83 -9.20
CA GLU A 649 -6.23 -38.43 -10.58
C GLU A 649 -5.67 -37.04 -10.92
N LYS A 650 -5.55 -36.74 -12.22
CA LYS A 650 -5.15 -35.41 -12.69
C LYS A 650 -6.31 -34.45 -12.49
N VAL A 651 -6.08 -33.38 -11.73
CA VAL A 651 -7.05 -32.32 -11.48
C VAL A 651 -6.82 -31.17 -12.47
N LYS A 652 -7.91 -30.55 -12.92
CA LYS A 652 -7.90 -29.36 -13.76
C LYS A 652 -7.92 -28.09 -12.90
N ASN A 653 -8.88 -27.98 -11.99
CA ASN A 653 -9.05 -26.86 -11.06
C ASN A 653 -9.46 -27.37 -9.67
N ILE A 654 -9.10 -26.63 -8.62
CA ILE A 654 -9.54 -26.85 -7.23
C ILE A 654 -10.22 -25.57 -6.76
N ASN A 655 -11.53 -25.62 -6.53
CA ASN A 655 -12.33 -24.46 -6.16
C ASN A 655 -12.74 -24.54 -4.67
N LEU A 656 -12.64 -23.43 -3.93
CA LEU A 656 -13.22 -23.33 -2.59
C LEU A 656 -14.74 -23.12 -2.73
N MET A 657 -15.53 -23.90 -1.99
CA MET A 657 -16.99 -23.77 -1.94
C MET A 657 -17.42 -23.13 -0.61
N ASP A 658 -18.68 -22.73 -0.51
CA ASP A 658 -19.25 -22.26 0.75
C ASP A 658 -19.06 -23.32 1.85
N PRO A 659 -18.53 -22.93 3.03
CA PRO A 659 -18.27 -23.87 4.12
C PRO A 659 -19.57 -24.38 4.74
N LEU A 660 -19.50 -25.52 5.43
CA LEU A 660 -20.64 -26.02 6.21
C LEU A 660 -20.90 -25.09 7.42
N PRO A 661 -22.16 -24.95 7.85
CA PRO A 661 -22.50 -24.17 9.04
C PRO A 661 -21.73 -24.66 10.27
N PHE A 662 -21.24 -23.70 11.05
CA PHE A 662 -20.57 -23.92 12.34
C PHE A 662 -20.94 -22.78 13.28
N GLU A 663 -21.43 -23.11 14.48
CA GLU A 663 -21.68 -22.15 15.55
C GLU A 663 -20.45 -22.07 16.45
N GLU A 664 -19.83 -20.90 16.52
CA GLU A 664 -18.71 -20.67 17.44
C GLU A 664 -19.23 -20.59 18.90
N PRO A 665 -18.63 -21.31 19.85
CA PRO A 665 -19.00 -21.18 21.26
C PRO A 665 -18.66 -19.76 21.75
N GLU A 666 -19.61 -19.10 22.41
CA GLU A 666 -19.39 -17.78 23.01
C GLU A 666 -18.29 -17.87 24.07
N GLU A 667 -17.19 -17.13 23.88
CA GLU A 667 -16.21 -16.92 24.95
C GLU A 667 -16.87 -16.10 26.06
N GLN A 668 -17.16 -16.74 27.20
CA GLN A 668 -17.60 -16.03 28.39
C GLN A 668 -16.57 -14.97 28.78
N GLU A 669 -16.95 -13.69 28.74
CA GLU A 669 -16.07 -12.61 29.15
C GLU A 669 -15.78 -12.74 30.65
N ALA A 670 -14.50 -12.78 31.03
CA ALA A 670 -14.08 -12.83 32.43
C ALA A 670 -14.52 -11.60 33.27
N SER A 671 -15.16 -10.60 32.65
CA SER A 671 -15.83 -9.48 33.34
C SER A 671 -17.17 -9.86 33.98
N ASP A 672 -17.76 -11.00 33.63
CA ASP A 672 -19.09 -11.42 34.11
C ASP A 672 -19.03 -12.56 35.15
N ILE A 673 -17.84 -12.84 35.71
CA ILE A 673 -17.75 -13.70 36.88
C ILE A 673 -18.11 -12.84 38.11
N GLU A 674 -19.41 -12.76 38.41
CA GLU A 674 -19.85 -12.36 39.75
C GLU A 674 -19.24 -13.34 40.76
N VAL A 675 -18.32 -12.83 41.58
CA VAL A 675 -17.86 -13.53 42.78
C VAL A 675 -19.06 -13.57 43.72
N VAL A 676 -19.82 -14.66 43.68
CA VAL A 676 -20.81 -14.97 44.71
C VAL A 676 -20.02 -15.06 46.02
N ASP A 677 -20.33 -14.15 46.94
CA ASP A 677 -19.74 -14.07 48.27
C ASP A 677 -19.75 -15.46 48.96
N GLU A 678 -18.68 -15.74 49.70
CA GLU A 678 -18.55 -16.91 50.56
C GLU A 678 -19.82 -17.09 51.43
N GLU A 679 -20.56 -18.17 51.22
CA GLU A 679 -21.54 -18.62 52.21
C GLU A 679 -20.79 -19.13 53.47
N ASP A 680 -21.00 -18.38 54.55
CA ASP A 680 -20.50 -18.62 55.89
C ASP A 680 -21.06 -19.94 56.44
N LEU A 681 -20.32 -21.04 56.31
CA LEU A 681 -20.68 -22.34 56.90
C LEU A 681 -20.41 -22.33 58.41
N SER A 682 -21.42 -21.92 59.20
CA SER A 682 -21.48 -22.21 60.63
C SER A 682 -22.48 -23.33 60.93
N SER A 683 -21.91 -24.50 61.24
CA SER A 683 -22.42 -25.57 62.12
C SER A 683 -23.86 -26.08 61.95
N GLN A 684 -24.00 -27.34 61.52
CA GLN A 684 -24.75 -28.34 62.30
C GLN A 684 -24.34 -29.79 61.99
N THR A 685 -23.85 -30.41 63.05
CA THR A 685 -23.72 -31.83 63.45
C THR A 685 -24.20 -32.97 62.56
N ALA A 686 -23.36 -34.01 62.58
CA ALA A 686 -23.56 -35.37 62.11
C ALA A 686 -24.84 -36.05 62.62
N ASN A 687 -25.47 -36.82 61.72
CA ASN A 687 -25.92 -38.19 62.02
C ASN A 687 -26.24 -38.94 60.71
N ALA A 688 -25.56 -40.07 60.51
CA ALA A 688 -25.98 -41.10 59.56
C ALA A 688 -27.31 -41.73 60.03
N PRO A 689 -28.14 -42.29 59.13
CA PRO A 689 -27.95 -43.70 58.84
C PRO A 689 -28.24 -44.11 57.38
N SER A 690 -27.75 -45.32 57.10
CA SER A 690 -27.93 -46.15 55.92
C SER A 690 -29.39 -46.55 55.65
N LYS A 691 -29.78 -46.60 54.37
CA LYS A 691 -30.46 -47.73 53.70
C LYS A 691 -30.64 -47.49 52.19
N LYS A 692 -30.11 -48.43 51.39
CA LYS A 692 -30.47 -48.83 50.02
C LYS A 692 -31.88 -49.50 49.98
N PRO A 693 -32.46 -49.90 48.83
CA PRO A 693 -32.21 -49.59 47.41
C PRO A 693 -33.49 -49.40 46.54
N GLU A 694 -33.26 -49.08 45.25
CA GLU A 694 -33.90 -49.56 44.00
C GLU A 694 -35.42 -49.66 43.78
N ASN A 695 -35.74 -49.20 42.55
CA ASN A 695 -36.68 -49.71 41.54
C ASN A 695 -38.09 -49.13 41.40
N ASP A 696 -38.25 -48.50 40.23
CA ASP A 696 -39.28 -48.68 39.21
C ASP A 696 -40.75 -48.64 39.63
N LYS A 697 -41.45 -47.61 39.12
CA LYS A 697 -42.56 -47.75 38.15
C LYS A 697 -43.13 -46.38 37.79
N ASP A 698 -43.00 -45.99 36.52
CA ASP A 698 -44.01 -45.20 35.79
C ASP A 698 -45.35 -45.99 35.76
N PRO A 699 -46.55 -45.40 35.48
CA PRO A 699 -46.74 -44.24 34.60
C PRO A 699 -47.93 -43.29 34.94
N GLU A 700 -48.13 -42.34 34.02
CA GLU A 700 -49.40 -41.78 33.55
C GLU A 700 -50.09 -40.60 34.28
N ASN A 701 -50.22 -39.56 33.44
CA ASN A 701 -51.40 -38.72 33.17
C ASN A 701 -51.70 -37.47 34.00
N ASP A 702 -51.88 -36.42 33.19
CA ASP A 702 -52.84 -35.31 33.26
C ASP A 702 -52.71 -34.40 34.49
N ASP A 703 -52.61 -33.09 34.36
CA ASP A 703 -53.63 -32.28 33.71
C ASP A 703 -53.19 -30.82 33.73
N GLU A 704 -53.93 -30.04 32.95
CA GLU A 704 -53.88 -28.61 32.71
C GLU A 704 -53.78 -27.73 33.97
N GLY A 705 -53.24 -26.51 33.83
CA GLY A 705 -53.27 -25.59 34.97
C GLY A 705 -52.54 -24.26 34.80
N GLN A 706 -53.00 -23.46 33.84
CA GLN A 706 -52.67 -22.06 33.65
C GLN A 706 -52.89 -21.20 34.93
N ILE A 707 -52.24 -20.03 34.98
CA ILE A 707 -52.66 -18.75 35.64
C ILE A 707 -51.86 -18.27 36.88
N THR A 708 -50.90 -17.39 36.58
CA THR A 708 -50.61 -16.02 37.11
C THR A 708 -50.10 -15.69 38.53
N LEU A 709 -49.13 -14.75 38.49
CA LEU A 709 -48.95 -13.52 39.30
C LEU A 709 -48.64 -13.70 40.80
N PHE A 710 -47.37 -13.52 41.16
CA PHE A 710 -46.85 -12.31 41.81
C PHE A 710 -45.32 -12.22 41.66
#